data_AF-A0AAE8IDF1-F1
#
_entry.id   AF-A0AAE8IDF1-F1
#
_cell.length_a   1.000
_cell.length_b   1.000
_cell.length_c   1.000
_cell.angle_alpha   90.00
_cell.angle_beta   90.00
_cell.angle_gamma   90.00
#
_symmetry.space_group_name_H-M   'P 1'
#
loop_
_entity.id
_entity.type
_entity.pdbx_description
1 polymer ?
#
loop_
_entity_poly.entity_id
_entity_poly.type
_entity_poly.pdbx_seq_one_letter_code
_entity_poly.pdbx_strand_id
1 'polypeptide(L)'
;MASSPRFISSEESAYIDLLLRDLDANSKKNALQRLCALYRNGSALLNPAPMRTFITGLLNDESDKVQRWALNALALLGTRREATPILRSIDDFRSSPDNLGAAISALSVLMPPNEFDKALRSSDLPLEGSILFAAAQQNDKFIPKLRTGRIDIDNASPVDLRMATILVGLDKAPFRLFSTRHSNASMIGELNSHHDPIVAQYSVWAAFENPNLGLSNLRLPLRELVSQPENVRGWIYRLIASDATTAAAHADIVQQGSVDPAVGARTGLAEGLARTYFPDVERIVVDWATREGSGSVQQHLLEHMARFAGMCPRYEDMVVGVYRSASHNSLSRARLESAARNTALYATLKAIDLNAERADFFTILADPTGPTQQEREAPMTVASPLPDREQVRVLIVVALPKELAAVQASMSRHQRIGVADDPNVYAIGEFEDPEGGHPPRAVLVCQSGMGNNNAATTAADALRSFRNIEHLIMCGIAGGCPNPDSADEHVRLGDIVFSNDAGIIEYDFVKETQEGSTVRSSPQKASNRMLSVINSLQADEILDIKPWEDGIDAIVVASQLFARPDDAMDVLHDADGRVIAHPTGSERNGRPKVLGGAVATADILLKNPVTRDELRDTYRAKAIEMEAGGMQNAAWAHERSVMVVRGICDYCDANKNDVWQMYAAAVAAAFTRTLVLSLPQEWFPTAA
;
A
#
# COMPACT_ATOMS: atom_id res chain seq x y z
N MET A 1 0.54 -21.24 -30.50
CA MET A 1 -0.41 -20.34 -29.82
C MET A 1 0.32 -19.80 -28.61
N ALA A 2 0.75 -18.53 -28.64
CA ALA A 2 1.40 -17.92 -27.48
C ALA A 2 0.32 -17.71 -26.41
N SER A 3 0.44 -18.38 -25.26
CA SER A 3 -0.46 -18.18 -24.13
C SER A 3 -0.37 -16.72 -23.67
N SER A 4 -1.52 -16.05 -23.51
CA SER A 4 -1.58 -14.71 -22.94
C SER A 4 -0.79 -14.64 -21.62
N PRO A 5 -0.06 -13.54 -21.36
CA PRO A 5 0.72 -13.41 -20.13
C PRO A 5 -0.19 -13.55 -18.90
N ARG A 6 0.21 -14.42 -17.96
CA ARG A 6 -0.50 -14.60 -16.70
C ARG A 6 -0.12 -13.44 -15.78
N PHE A 7 -1.08 -12.67 -15.29
CA PHE A 7 -0.80 -11.58 -14.36
C PHE A 7 -1.03 -12.00 -12.91
N ILE A 8 -0.20 -11.47 -12.00
CA ILE A 8 -0.44 -11.52 -10.56
C ILE A 8 -1.67 -10.66 -10.27
N SER A 9 -2.62 -11.18 -9.48
CA SER A 9 -3.87 -10.45 -9.19
C SER A 9 -3.63 -9.23 -8.30
N SER A 10 -4.58 -8.30 -8.29
CA SER A 10 -4.55 -7.09 -7.46
C SER A 10 -4.38 -7.40 -5.98
N GLU A 11 -5.08 -8.41 -5.47
CA GLU A 11 -5.09 -8.82 -4.05
C GLU A 11 -3.75 -9.44 -3.67
N GLU A 12 -3.21 -10.29 -4.55
CA GLU A 12 -1.91 -10.91 -4.35
C GLU A 12 -0.79 -9.87 -4.42
N SER A 13 -0.89 -8.92 -5.34
CA SER A 13 0.05 -7.81 -5.45
C SER A 13 -0.01 -6.88 -4.23
N ALA A 14 -1.22 -6.54 -3.75
CA ALA A 14 -1.41 -5.72 -2.56
C ALA A 14 -0.89 -6.42 -1.31
N TYR A 15 -1.13 -7.73 -1.17
CA TYR A 15 -0.60 -8.53 -0.07
C TYR A 15 0.94 -8.58 -0.07
N ILE A 16 1.56 -8.77 -1.25
CA ILE A 16 3.03 -8.73 -1.37
C ILE A 16 3.55 -7.32 -1.02
N ASP A 17 2.89 -6.26 -1.48
CA ASP A 17 3.30 -4.88 -1.16
C ASP A 17 3.22 -4.58 0.34
N LEU A 18 2.15 -5.01 1.02
CA LEU A 18 2.02 -4.90 2.48
C LEU A 18 3.12 -5.66 3.22
N LEU A 19 3.42 -6.90 2.80
CA LEU A 19 4.50 -7.70 3.39
C LEU A 19 5.88 -7.06 3.18
N LEU A 20 6.12 -6.41 2.04
CA LEU A 20 7.38 -5.71 1.76
C LEU A 20 7.56 -4.46 2.62
N ARG A 21 6.46 -3.78 2.97
CA ARG A 21 6.46 -2.56 3.79
C ARG A 21 6.45 -2.83 5.30
N ASP A 22 6.21 -4.07 5.70
CA ASP A 22 6.31 -4.50 7.10
C ASP A 22 7.73 -4.23 7.64
N LEU A 23 7.84 -3.88 8.91
CA LEU A 23 9.13 -3.69 9.57
C LEU A 23 9.83 -5.03 9.81
N ASP A 24 9.09 -6.14 9.89
CA ASP A 24 9.64 -7.46 10.13
C ASP A 24 10.40 -8.04 8.92
N ALA A 25 11.64 -8.45 9.14
CA ALA A 25 12.50 -9.01 8.10
C ALA A 25 11.97 -10.36 7.56
N ASN A 26 11.23 -11.15 8.36
CA ASN A 26 10.64 -12.38 7.86
C ASN A 26 9.45 -12.10 6.93
N SER A 27 8.60 -11.11 7.23
CA SER A 27 7.55 -10.61 6.34
C SER A 27 8.12 -10.20 4.98
N LYS A 28 9.14 -9.32 4.97
CA LYS A 28 9.82 -8.88 3.73
C LYS A 28 10.38 -10.06 2.93
N LYS A 29 11.12 -10.94 3.60
CA LYS A 29 11.71 -12.16 3.00
C LYS A 29 10.62 -13.05 2.39
N ASN A 30 9.53 -13.28 3.11
CA ASN A 30 8.42 -14.11 2.62
C ASN A 30 7.74 -13.47 1.40
N ALA A 31 7.58 -12.14 1.38
CA ALA A 31 7.06 -11.41 0.22
C ALA A 31 7.95 -11.62 -1.01
N LEU A 32 9.26 -11.44 -0.86
CA LEU A 32 10.23 -11.60 -1.94
C LEU A 32 10.27 -13.04 -2.47
N GLN A 33 10.21 -14.03 -1.56
CA GLN A 33 10.11 -15.45 -1.90
C GLN A 33 8.85 -15.74 -2.73
N ARG A 34 7.71 -15.21 -2.27
CA ARG A 34 6.41 -15.37 -2.92
C ARG A 34 6.39 -14.74 -4.31
N LEU A 35 6.95 -13.53 -4.43
CA LEU A 35 7.10 -12.84 -5.71
C LEU A 35 7.99 -13.65 -6.69
N CYS A 36 9.14 -14.13 -6.23
CA CYS A 36 10.04 -14.96 -7.04
C CYS A 36 9.33 -16.24 -7.54
N ALA A 37 8.57 -16.90 -6.67
CA ALA A 37 7.82 -18.11 -7.04
C ALA A 37 6.76 -17.82 -8.12
N LEU A 38 6.05 -16.68 -8.03
CA LEU A 38 5.07 -16.28 -9.04
C LEU A 38 5.72 -16.01 -10.40
N TYR A 39 6.86 -15.32 -10.43
CA TYR A 39 7.63 -15.05 -11.66
C TYR A 39 8.16 -16.33 -12.31
N ARG A 40 8.72 -17.25 -11.52
CA ARG A 40 9.22 -18.55 -12.02
C ARG A 40 8.10 -19.41 -12.62
N ASN A 41 6.88 -19.27 -12.09
CA ASN A 41 5.69 -19.95 -12.62
C ASN A 41 5.04 -19.23 -13.81
N GLY A 42 5.70 -18.23 -14.39
CA GLY A 42 5.26 -17.52 -15.59
C GLY A 42 4.25 -16.39 -15.34
N SER A 43 4.01 -16.00 -14.09
CA SER A 43 3.18 -14.83 -13.77
C SER A 43 4.02 -13.55 -13.75
N ALA A 44 3.44 -12.41 -14.11
CA ALA A 44 4.10 -11.10 -14.04
C ALA A 44 3.24 -10.06 -13.30
N LEU A 45 3.90 -9.05 -12.72
CA LEU A 45 3.18 -7.87 -12.21
C LEU A 45 2.64 -7.04 -13.37
N LEU A 46 1.45 -6.46 -13.18
CA LEU A 46 0.85 -5.53 -14.16
C LEU A 46 1.69 -4.24 -14.29
N ASN A 47 2.17 -3.71 -13.16
CA ASN A 47 3.08 -2.58 -13.10
C ASN A 47 4.25 -2.89 -12.13
N PRO A 48 5.37 -3.45 -12.63
CA PRO A 48 6.49 -3.83 -11.76
C PRO A 48 7.32 -2.64 -11.27
N ALA A 49 7.18 -1.44 -11.84
CA ALA A 49 8.11 -0.34 -11.59
C ALA A 49 8.15 0.13 -10.11
N PRO A 50 7.02 0.38 -9.42
CA PRO A 50 7.05 0.80 -8.02
C PRO A 50 7.67 -0.26 -7.10
N MET A 51 7.27 -1.52 -7.29
CA MET A 51 7.77 -2.65 -6.49
C MET A 51 9.25 -2.91 -6.76
N ARG A 52 9.71 -2.77 -8.01
CA ARG A 52 11.13 -2.88 -8.38
C ARG A 52 11.97 -1.81 -7.68
N THR A 53 11.52 -0.56 -7.67
CA THR A 53 12.20 0.52 -6.96
C THR A 53 12.31 0.22 -5.47
N PHE A 54 11.23 -0.25 -4.85
CA PHE A 54 11.23 -0.64 -3.44
C PHE A 54 12.21 -1.79 -3.16
N ILE A 55 12.17 -2.87 -3.96
CA ILE A 55 13.08 -4.02 -3.85
C ILE A 55 14.54 -3.59 -4.03
N THR A 56 14.81 -2.62 -4.90
CA THR A 56 16.17 -2.05 -5.05
C THR A 56 16.63 -1.36 -3.76
N GLY A 57 15.73 -0.69 -3.04
CA GLY A 57 16.05 -0.12 -1.72
C GLY A 57 16.39 -1.17 -0.66
N LEU A 58 15.80 -2.37 -0.75
CA LEU A 58 16.06 -3.49 0.16
C LEU A 58 17.47 -4.10 0.02
N LEU A 59 18.27 -3.66 -0.95
CA LEU A 59 19.69 -4.03 -1.02
C LEU A 59 20.49 -3.50 0.17
N ASN A 60 19.99 -2.46 0.85
CA ASN A 60 20.58 -1.88 2.06
C ASN A 60 19.87 -2.32 3.36
N ASP A 61 19.00 -3.33 3.30
CA ASP A 61 18.31 -3.85 4.50
C ASP A 61 19.31 -4.53 5.45
N GLU A 62 19.11 -4.45 6.76
CA GLU A 62 20.02 -5.04 7.76
C GLU A 62 20.06 -6.58 7.69
N SER A 63 19.04 -7.23 7.09
CA SER A 63 18.95 -8.68 7.01
C SER A 63 19.57 -9.23 5.74
N ASP A 64 20.64 -10.01 5.87
CA ASP A 64 21.27 -10.75 4.76
C ASP A 64 20.25 -11.56 3.95
N LYS A 65 19.25 -12.15 4.63
CA LYS A 65 18.22 -12.95 3.96
C LYS A 65 17.32 -12.10 3.08
N VAL A 66 16.99 -10.88 3.52
CA VAL A 66 16.17 -9.93 2.74
C VAL A 66 16.96 -9.44 1.54
N GLN A 67 18.21 -9.01 1.73
CA GLN A 67 19.11 -8.60 0.64
C GLN A 67 19.23 -9.69 -0.44
N ARG A 68 19.48 -10.95 -0.03
CA ARG A 68 19.58 -12.09 -0.96
C ARG A 68 18.33 -12.28 -1.80
N TRP A 69 17.16 -12.24 -1.16
CA TRP A 69 15.89 -12.44 -1.86
C TRP A 69 15.50 -11.22 -2.71
N ALA A 70 15.94 -10.01 -2.33
CA ALA A 70 15.81 -8.82 -3.16
C ALA A 70 16.63 -8.96 -4.45
N LEU A 71 17.89 -9.40 -4.35
CA LEU A 71 18.74 -9.71 -5.51
C LEU A 71 18.11 -10.76 -6.43
N ASN A 72 17.55 -11.83 -5.86
CA ASN A 72 16.84 -12.86 -6.63
C ASN A 72 15.60 -12.30 -7.34
N ALA A 73 14.83 -11.43 -6.68
CA ALA A 73 13.68 -10.79 -7.29
C ALA A 73 14.11 -9.85 -8.42
N LEU A 74 15.15 -9.04 -8.22
CA LEU A 74 15.72 -8.18 -9.26
C LEU A 74 16.25 -8.97 -10.45
N ALA A 75 16.81 -10.17 -10.25
CA ALA A 75 17.20 -11.03 -11.36
C ALA A 75 16.01 -11.47 -12.25
N LEU A 76 14.79 -11.51 -11.70
CA LEU A 76 13.57 -11.95 -12.40
C LEU A 76 12.78 -10.78 -13.02
N LEU A 77 12.68 -9.64 -12.33
CA LEU A 77 11.83 -8.51 -12.73
C LEU A 77 12.60 -7.20 -12.99
N GLY A 78 13.91 -7.23 -12.75
CA GLY A 78 14.82 -6.10 -12.93
C GLY A 78 15.06 -5.74 -14.39
N THR A 79 15.59 -4.55 -14.60
CA THR A 79 16.06 -4.05 -15.89
C THR A 79 17.53 -3.69 -15.78
N ARG A 80 18.15 -3.30 -16.90
CA ARG A 80 19.54 -2.82 -16.90
C ARG A 80 19.81 -1.68 -15.91
N ARG A 81 18.77 -0.90 -15.52
CA ARG A 81 18.88 0.19 -14.55
C ARG A 81 19.30 -0.29 -13.16
N GLU A 82 18.87 -1.48 -12.77
CA GLU A 82 19.14 -2.04 -11.44
C GLU A 82 20.54 -2.66 -11.32
N ALA A 83 21.30 -2.79 -12.41
CA ALA A 83 22.69 -3.26 -12.35
C ALA A 83 23.60 -2.27 -11.58
N THR A 84 23.39 -0.96 -11.74
CA THR A 84 24.23 0.06 -11.09
C THR A 84 24.11 0.06 -9.56
N PRO A 85 22.89 0.07 -8.96
CA PRO A 85 22.74 -0.09 -7.52
C PRO A 85 23.38 -1.38 -6.97
N ILE A 86 23.22 -2.52 -7.66
CA ILE A 86 23.81 -3.79 -7.24
C ILE A 86 25.35 -3.72 -7.23
N LEU A 87 25.95 -3.09 -8.24
CA LEU A 87 27.41 -2.87 -8.28
C LEU A 87 27.90 -1.94 -7.17
N ARG A 88 27.10 -0.95 -6.76
CA ARG A 88 27.47 -0.04 -5.65
C ARG A 88 27.49 -0.76 -4.30
N SER A 89 26.58 -1.70 -4.07
CA SER A 89 26.48 -2.48 -2.83
C SER A 89 27.30 -3.78 -2.87
N ILE A 90 28.08 -4.03 -3.93
CA ILE A 90 28.74 -5.34 -4.14
C ILE A 90 29.75 -5.68 -3.04
N ASP A 91 30.41 -4.67 -2.48
CA ASP A 91 31.40 -4.84 -1.43
C ASP A 91 30.75 -5.22 -0.09
N ASP A 92 29.54 -4.72 0.17
CA ASP A 92 28.75 -5.06 1.37
C ASP A 92 28.37 -6.54 1.39
N PHE A 93 28.27 -7.18 0.23
CA PHE A 93 27.92 -8.60 0.11
C PHE A 93 29.10 -9.55 0.28
N ARG A 94 30.35 -9.07 0.32
CA ARG A 94 31.55 -9.95 0.34
C ARG A 94 31.65 -10.85 1.55
N SER A 95 31.06 -10.44 2.68
CA SER A 95 31.00 -11.25 3.90
C SER A 95 30.06 -12.46 3.77
N SER A 96 29.17 -12.46 2.77
CA SER A 96 28.13 -13.49 2.57
C SER A 96 28.24 -14.11 1.17
N PRO A 97 28.76 -15.35 1.04
CA PRO A 97 28.83 -16.05 -0.23
C PRO A 97 27.46 -16.19 -0.92
N ASP A 98 26.39 -16.33 -0.14
CA ASP A 98 25.02 -16.45 -0.62
C ASP A 98 24.53 -15.13 -1.26
N ASN A 99 24.80 -13.97 -0.64
CA ASN A 99 24.41 -12.66 -1.16
C ASN A 99 25.26 -12.27 -2.36
N LEU A 100 26.58 -12.49 -2.26
CA LEU A 100 27.51 -12.21 -3.35
C LEU A 100 27.20 -13.07 -4.58
N GLY A 101 26.90 -14.36 -4.38
CA GLY A 101 26.45 -15.24 -5.46
C GLY A 101 25.13 -14.79 -6.10
N ALA A 102 24.15 -14.35 -5.30
CA ALA A 102 22.90 -13.79 -5.80
C ALA A 102 23.11 -12.49 -6.60
N ALA A 103 24.00 -11.61 -6.13
CA ALA A 103 24.35 -10.36 -6.81
C ALA A 103 25.05 -10.62 -8.14
N ILE A 104 26.06 -11.50 -8.14
CA ILE A 104 26.73 -11.93 -9.37
C ILE A 104 25.71 -12.49 -10.35
N SER A 105 24.77 -13.33 -9.90
CA SER A 105 23.71 -13.89 -10.73
C SER A 105 22.73 -12.86 -11.29
N ALA A 106 22.35 -11.86 -10.48
CA ALA A 106 21.49 -10.77 -10.93
C ALA A 106 22.18 -9.90 -12.00
N LEU A 107 23.40 -9.43 -11.74
CA LEU A 107 24.21 -8.65 -12.71
C LEU A 107 24.38 -9.39 -14.03
N SER A 108 24.59 -10.70 -13.91
CA SER A 108 24.67 -11.67 -14.97
C SER A 108 23.50 -11.67 -15.97
N VAL A 109 22.31 -11.30 -15.50
CA VAL A 109 21.05 -11.22 -16.28
C VAL A 109 20.80 -9.79 -16.73
N LEU A 110 21.08 -8.80 -15.86
CA LEU A 110 20.78 -7.39 -16.08
C LEU A 110 21.78 -6.70 -17.03
N MET A 111 22.96 -7.27 -17.23
CA MET A 111 24.05 -6.68 -18.02
C MET A 111 24.37 -7.49 -19.29
N PRO A 112 24.83 -6.83 -20.37
CA PRO A 112 25.44 -7.51 -21.51
C PRO A 112 26.69 -8.32 -21.10
N PRO A 113 26.99 -9.47 -21.76
CA PRO A 113 28.09 -10.36 -21.37
C PRO A 113 29.47 -9.69 -21.22
N ASN A 114 29.84 -8.82 -22.18
CA ASN A 114 31.13 -8.12 -22.16
C ASN A 114 31.25 -7.16 -20.98
N GLU A 115 30.16 -6.49 -20.60
CA GLU A 115 30.12 -5.57 -19.47
C GLU A 115 30.16 -6.33 -18.15
N PHE A 116 29.43 -7.45 -18.06
CA PHE A 116 29.47 -8.33 -16.90
C PHE A 116 30.87 -8.88 -16.65
N ASP A 117 31.56 -9.38 -17.68
CA ASP A 117 32.92 -9.89 -17.56
C ASP A 117 33.93 -8.81 -17.15
N LYS A 118 33.74 -7.58 -17.66
CA LYS A 118 34.54 -6.42 -17.25
C LYS A 118 34.30 -6.08 -15.78
N ALA A 119 33.04 -6.06 -15.34
CA ALA A 119 32.65 -5.77 -13.96
C ALA A 119 33.23 -6.79 -12.97
N LEU A 120 33.15 -8.10 -13.29
CA LEU A 120 33.75 -9.16 -12.48
C LEU A 120 35.26 -8.94 -12.26
N ARG A 121 35.98 -8.56 -13.33
CA ARG A 121 37.43 -8.29 -13.25
C ARG A 121 37.75 -7.00 -12.50
N SER A 122 37.03 -5.91 -12.78
CA SER A 122 37.30 -4.61 -12.15
C SER A 122 36.98 -4.60 -10.66
N SER A 123 36.02 -5.41 -10.24
CA SER A 123 35.58 -5.51 -8.86
C SER A 123 36.25 -6.69 -8.12
N ASP A 124 37.21 -7.39 -8.71
CA ASP A 124 37.91 -8.54 -8.09
C ASP A 124 36.92 -9.51 -7.39
N LEU A 125 35.90 -9.95 -8.12
CA LEU A 125 34.84 -10.79 -7.57
C LEU A 125 35.19 -12.27 -7.76
N PRO A 126 35.42 -13.03 -6.66
CA PRO A 126 35.75 -14.45 -6.77
C PRO A 126 34.54 -15.25 -7.24
N LEU A 127 34.69 -16.01 -8.34
CA LEU A 127 33.66 -16.89 -8.89
C LEU A 127 34.07 -18.36 -8.78
N GLU A 128 34.39 -18.78 -7.56
CA GLU A 128 34.87 -20.11 -7.22
C GLU A 128 34.24 -20.57 -5.89
N GLY A 129 34.43 -21.85 -5.55
CA GLY A 129 33.95 -22.42 -4.30
C GLY A 129 32.47 -22.15 -4.03
N SER A 130 32.14 -21.78 -2.79
CA SER A 130 30.77 -21.54 -2.32
C SER A 130 30.03 -20.42 -3.10
N ILE A 131 30.75 -19.41 -3.60
CA ILE A 131 30.14 -18.31 -4.39
C ILE A 131 29.67 -18.82 -5.75
N LEU A 132 30.45 -19.69 -6.39
CA LEU A 132 30.05 -20.31 -7.66
C LEU A 132 28.81 -21.20 -7.47
N PHE A 133 28.74 -21.96 -6.36
CA PHE A 133 27.55 -22.73 -6.01
C PHE A 133 26.33 -21.81 -5.82
N ALA A 134 26.45 -20.73 -5.04
CA ALA A 134 25.38 -19.78 -4.81
C ALA A 134 24.89 -19.10 -6.10
N ALA A 135 25.81 -18.70 -6.99
CA ALA A 135 25.46 -18.14 -8.30
C ALA A 135 24.73 -19.16 -9.19
N ALA A 136 25.17 -20.42 -9.19
CA ALA A 136 24.57 -21.49 -9.98
C ALA A 136 23.17 -21.91 -9.49
N GLN A 137 22.84 -21.70 -8.21
CA GLN A 137 21.48 -21.90 -7.72
C GLN A 137 20.50 -20.97 -8.43
N GLN A 138 20.93 -19.73 -8.70
CA GLN A 138 20.05 -18.70 -9.27
C GLN A 138 20.07 -18.70 -10.80
N ASN A 139 21.19 -19.04 -11.45
CA ASN A 139 21.31 -18.99 -12.91
C ASN A 139 22.11 -20.15 -13.50
N ASP A 140 21.50 -20.81 -14.47
CA ASP A 140 22.02 -22.05 -15.07
C ASP A 140 23.31 -21.85 -15.86
N LYS A 141 23.62 -20.61 -16.25
CA LYS A 141 24.86 -20.27 -16.96
C LYS A 141 26.14 -20.60 -16.17
N PHE A 142 26.03 -20.74 -14.85
CA PHE A 142 27.16 -21.07 -13.99
C PHE A 142 27.32 -22.58 -13.77
N ILE A 143 26.30 -23.40 -14.07
CA ILE A 143 26.34 -24.86 -13.92
C ILE A 143 27.51 -25.52 -14.67
N PRO A 144 27.86 -25.12 -15.92
CA PRO A 144 28.99 -25.72 -16.62
C PRO A 144 30.32 -25.61 -15.87
N LYS A 145 30.52 -24.55 -15.07
CA LYS A 145 31.74 -24.33 -14.27
C LYS A 145 31.82 -25.25 -13.04
N LEU A 146 30.70 -25.84 -12.61
CA LEU A 146 30.65 -26.80 -11.49
C LEU A 146 31.07 -28.22 -11.90
N ARG A 147 31.10 -28.54 -13.20
CA ARG A 147 31.32 -29.92 -13.70
C ARG A 147 32.72 -30.47 -13.38
N THR A 148 33.65 -29.65 -12.88
CA THR A 148 35.04 -30.01 -12.56
C THR A 148 35.26 -30.36 -11.09
N GLY A 149 34.34 -30.00 -10.18
CA GLY A 149 34.47 -30.24 -8.74
C GLY A 149 33.42 -31.23 -8.24
N ARG A 150 33.85 -32.36 -7.67
CA ARG A 150 32.98 -33.29 -6.93
C ARG A 150 33.02 -32.95 -5.45
N ILE A 151 31.90 -33.15 -4.77
CA ILE A 151 31.82 -32.97 -3.30
C ILE A 151 31.84 -34.34 -2.65
N ASP A 152 32.92 -34.65 -1.94
CA ASP A 152 33.03 -35.87 -1.15
C ASP A 152 32.18 -35.74 0.12
N ILE A 153 31.14 -36.58 0.25
CA ILE A 153 30.19 -36.52 1.36
C ILE A 153 30.83 -36.70 2.73
N ASP A 154 31.91 -37.50 2.81
CA ASP A 154 32.53 -37.87 4.08
C ASP A 154 33.50 -36.81 4.58
N ASN A 155 34.02 -35.97 3.68
CA ASN A 155 35.11 -35.02 3.96
C ASN A 155 34.73 -33.55 3.72
N ALA A 156 33.64 -33.26 3.00
CA ALA A 156 33.22 -31.91 2.70
C ALA A 156 32.69 -31.18 3.93
N SER A 157 32.85 -29.85 3.93
CA SER A 157 32.27 -29.03 4.99
C SER A 157 30.73 -29.08 4.96
N PRO A 158 30.05 -28.90 6.09
CA PRO A 158 28.58 -28.79 6.11
C PRO A 158 28.04 -27.70 5.18
N VAL A 159 28.80 -26.61 4.99
CA VAL A 159 28.44 -25.51 4.08
C VAL A 159 28.42 -25.98 2.63
N ASP A 160 29.46 -26.71 2.20
CA ASP A 160 29.57 -27.22 0.83
C ASP A 160 28.51 -28.28 0.54
N LEU A 161 28.26 -29.19 1.49
CA LEU A 161 27.21 -30.20 1.39
C LEU A 161 25.84 -29.55 1.28
N ARG A 162 25.55 -28.55 2.11
CA ARG A 162 24.31 -27.76 2.04
C ARG A 162 24.15 -27.11 0.67
N MET A 163 25.18 -26.44 0.16
CA MET A 163 25.15 -25.74 -1.13
C MET A 163 24.93 -26.68 -2.32
N ALA A 164 25.60 -27.83 -2.35
CA ALA A 164 25.38 -28.85 -3.37
C ALA A 164 24.01 -29.52 -3.26
N THR A 165 23.54 -29.76 -2.04
CA THR A 165 22.19 -30.30 -1.79
C THR A 165 21.13 -29.35 -2.33
N ILE A 166 21.31 -28.03 -2.17
CA ILE A 166 20.40 -27.04 -2.73
C ILE A 166 20.33 -27.14 -4.26
N LEU A 167 21.47 -27.31 -4.95
CA LEU A 167 21.47 -27.50 -6.40
C LEU A 167 20.75 -28.78 -6.84
N VAL A 168 20.84 -29.85 -6.05
CA VAL A 168 20.06 -31.06 -6.32
C VAL A 168 18.57 -30.77 -6.15
N GLY A 169 18.16 -30.09 -5.07
CA GLY A 169 16.77 -29.70 -4.87
C GLY A 169 16.20 -28.84 -5.99
N LEU A 170 17.00 -27.93 -6.55
CA LEU A 170 16.61 -27.08 -7.68
C LEU A 170 16.64 -27.80 -9.05
N ASP A 171 17.00 -29.08 -9.09
CA ASP A 171 17.24 -29.87 -10.31
C ASP A 171 18.33 -29.29 -11.24
N LYS A 172 19.31 -28.61 -10.65
CA LYS A 172 20.42 -27.92 -11.35
C LYS A 172 21.78 -28.59 -11.17
N ALA A 173 21.87 -29.55 -10.25
CA ALA A 173 23.12 -30.20 -9.93
C ALA A 173 23.71 -30.94 -11.15
N PRO A 174 25.03 -30.83 -11.38
CA PRO A 174 25.71 -31.72 -12.32
C PRO A 174 25.43 -33.19 -12.03
N PHE A 175 25.43 -34.02 -13.09
CA PHE A 175 25.28 -35.46 -12.95
C PHE A 175 26.36 -36.00 -12.01
N ARG A 176 25.95 -36.75 -10.98
CA ARG A 176 26.86 -37.40 -10.02
C ARG A 176 27.79 -36.42 -9.30
N LEU A 177 27.19 -35.37 -8.73
CA LEU A 177 27.87 -34.30 -8.00
C LEU A 177 28.62 -34.83 -6.76
N PHE A 178 28.02 -35.78 -6.04
CA PHE A 178 28.55 -36.30 -4.77
C PHE A 178 29.36 -37.58 -4.89
N SER A 179 29.09 -38.41 -5.92
CA SER A 179 29.68 -39.75 -6.00
C SER A 179 29.86 -40.20 -7.44
N THR A 180 30.97 -40.88 -7.71
CA THR A 180 31.22 -41.50 -9.02
C THR A 180 30.34 -42.72 -9.28
N ARG A 181 29.80 -43.33 -8.23
CA ARG A 181 29.08 -44.60 -8.28
C ARG A 181 27.56 -44.44 -8.08
N HIS A 182 27.16 -43.53 -7.20
CA HIS A 182 25.76 -43.34 -6.81
C HIS A 182 25.14 -42.10 -7.48
N SER A 183 23.84 -42.14 -7.75
CA SER A 183 23.08 -40.99 -8.25
C SER A 183 22.94 -39.90 -7.18
N ASN A 184 22.74 -38.65 -7.59
CA ASN A 184 22.45 -37.56 -6.65
C ASN A 184 21.24 -37.91 -5.76
N ALA A 185 20.18 -38.50 -6.34
CA ALA A 185 19.00 -38.97 -5.59
C ALA A 185 19.33 -39.97 -4.48
N SER A 186 20.21 -40.94 -4.75
CA SER A 186 20.66 -41.89 -3.73
C SER A 186 21.45 -41.21 -2.61
N MET A 187 22.26 -40.22 -2.97
CA MET A 187 23.11 -39.47 -2.03
C MET A 187 22.28 -38.53 -1.15
N ILE A 188 21.20 -37.94 -1.68
CA ILE A 188 20.23 -37.20 -0.87
C ILE A 188 19.65 -38.09 0.24
N GLY A 189 19.35 -39.36 -0.07
CA GLY A 189 18.90 -40.32 0.92
C GLY A 189 19.88 -40.54 2.06
N GLU A 190 21.18 -40.65 1.77
CA GLU A 190 22.23 -40.78 2.80
C GLU A 190 22.34 -39.51 3.67
N LEU A 191 22.24 -38.33 3.04
CA LEU A 191 22.33 -37.05 3.73
C LEU A 191 21.17 -36.81 4.71
N ASN A 192 20.04 -37.51 4.58
CA ASN A 192 18.92 -37.38 5.52
C ASN A 192 19.28 -37.76 6.96
N SER A 193 20.28 -38.62 7.14
CA SER A 193 20.76 -39.07 8.45
C SER A 193 22.11 -38.45 8.83
N HIS A 194 22.51 -37.36 8.14
CA HIS A 194 23.76 -36.68 8.43
C HIS A 194 23.76 -36.09 9.86
N HIS A 195 24.91 -36.15 10.53
CA HIS A 195 25.06 -35.71 11.92
C HIS A 195 24.84 -34.20 12.10
N ASP A 196 25.16 -33.40 11.06
CA ASP A 196 24.80 -31.98 10.99
C ASP A 196 23.31 -31.81 10.65
N PRO A 197 22.50 -31.20 11.54
CA PRO A 197 21.06 -31.08 11.37
C PRO A 197 20.66 -30.14 10.23
N ILE A 198 21.52 -29.21 9.80
CA ILE A 198 21.26 -28.32 8.67
C ILE A 198 21.43 -29.09 7.36
N VAL A 199 22.48 -29.90 7.25
CA VAL A 199 22.67 -30.76 6.07
C VAL A 199 21.50 -31.75 5.93
N ALA A 200 21.11 -32.40 7.04
CA ALA A 200 19.96 -33.30 7.05
C ALA A 200 18.67 -32.57 6.64
N GLN A 201 18.42 -31.37 7.18
CA GLN A 201 17.27 -30.54 6.80
C GLN A 201 17.24 -30.24 5.29
N TYR A 202 18.35 -29.76 4.73
CA TYR A 202 18.38 -29.39 3.31
C TYR A 202 18.25 -30.60 2.39
N SER A 203 18.64 -31.79 2.83
CA SER A 203 18.44 -33.02 2.06
C SER A 203 16.96 -33.42 1.96
N VAL A 204 16.18 -33.22 3.04
CA VAL A 204 14.72 -33.39 2.99
C VAL A 204 14.08 -32.28 2.15
N TRP A 205 14.55 -31.04 2.29
CA TRP A 205 14.12 -29.93 1.42
C TRP A 205 14.34 -30.26 -0.06
N ALA A 206 15.49 -30.84 -0.42
CA ALA A 206 15.77 -31.22 -1.80
C ALA A 206 14.80 -32.29 -2.31
N ALA A 207 14.39 -33.23 -1.46
CA ALA A 207 13.37 -34.22 -1.80
C ALA A 207 11.97 -33.62 -1.99
N PHE A 208 11.68 -32.48 -1.34
CA PHE A 208 10.45 -31.72 -1.52
C PHE A 208 10.45 -30.84 -2.75
N GLU A 209 11.57 -30.13 -3.00
CA GLU A 209 11.65 -29.14 -4.08
C GLU A 209 11.87 -29.78 -5.46
N ASN A 210 12.65 -30.87 -5.53
CA ASN A 210 12.98 -31.48 -6.82
C ASN A 210 11.81 -32.34 -7.33
N PRO A 211 11.29 -32.09 -8.55
CA PRO A 211 10.14 -32.80 -9.10
C PRO A 211 10.39 -34.30 -9.37
N ASN A 212 11.66 -34.72 -9.41
CA ASN A 212 12.10 -36.10 -9.62
C ASN A 212 12.38 -36.84 -8.29
N LEU A 213 12.23 -36.16 -7.16
CA LEU A 213 12.40 -36.73 -5.82
C LEU A 213 11.07 -36.70 -5.06
N GLY A 214 11.02 -37.42 -3.94
CA GLY A 214 9.88 -37.41 -3.04
C GLY A 214 10.10 -38.27 -1.81
N LEU A 215 9.01 -38.68 -1.16
CA LEU A 215 9.05 -39.47 0.08
C LEU A 215 9.87 -40.77 -0.05
N SER A 216 9.84 -41.42 -1.22
CA SER A 216 10.60 -42.65 -1.50
C SER A 216 12.12 -42.48 -1.48
N ASN A 217 12.61 -41.24 -1.60
CA ASN A 217 14.03 -40.92 -1.53
C ASN A 217 14.52 -40.70 -0.10
N LEU A 218 13.61 -40.64 0.88
CA LEU A 218 13.97 -40.58 2.29
C LEU A 218 14.42 -41.96 2.78
N ARG A 219 15.65 -42.06 3.26
CA ARG A 219 16.15 -43.31 3.91
C ARG A 219 15.87 -43.37 5.40
N LEU A 220 15.37 -42.27 5.98
CA LEU A 220 14.98 -42.21 7.36
C LEU A 220 13.64 -42.96 7.57
N PRO A 221 13.57 -43.94 8.48
CA PRO A 221 12.31 -44.59 8.83
C PRO A 221 11.34 -43.58 9.50
N LEU A 222 10.11 -43.44 8.97
CA LEU A 222 9.13 -42.49 9.51
C LEU A 222 8.74 -42.76 10.98
N ARG A 223 8.87 -43.99 11.46
CA ARG A 223 8.71 -44.35 12.88
C ARG A 223 9.72 -43.67 13.81
N GLU A 224 10.87 -43.25 13.29
CA GLU A 224 11.94 -42.56 14.01
C GLU A 224 11.82 -41.03 13.86
N LEU A 225 10.72 -40.54 13.28
CA LEU A 225 10.54 -39.11 13.03
C LEU A 225 10.60 -38.28 14.31
N VAL A 226 10.05 -38.78 15.43
CA VAL A 226 10.03 -38.08 16.72
C VAL A 226 11.44 -37.81 17.25
N SER A 227 12.42 -38.67 16.95
CA SER A 227 13.80 -38.51 17.42
C SER A 227 14.62 -37.54 16.58
N GLN A 228 14.11 -37.10 15.43
CA GLN A 228 14.83 -36.16 14.57
C GLN A 228 14.82 -34.74 15.14
N PRO A 229 15.80 -33.90 14.78
CA PRO A 229 15.79 -32.47 15.07
C PRO A 229 14.51 -31.78 14.54
N GLU A 230 14.03 -30.75 15.25
CA GLU A 230 12.76 -30.08 14.92
C GLU A 230 12.69 -29.53 13.50
N ASN A 231 13.81 -29.01 13.00
CA ASN A 231 13.95 -28.46 11.67
C ASN A 231 13.85 -29.54 10.58
N VAL A 232 14.34 -30.76 10.87
CA VAL A 232 14.21 -31.92 9.98
C VAL A 232 12.76 -32.43 10.01
N ARG A 233 12.15 -32.56 11.20
CA ARG A 233 10.75 -32.98 11.34
C ARG A 233 9.80 -32.09 10.55
N GLY A 234 9.97 -30.78 10.63
CA GLY A 234 9.14 -29.81 9.90
C GLY A 234 9.16 -30.02 8.39
N TRP A 235 10.32 -30.29 7.79
CA TRP A 235 10.42 -30.56 6.34
C TRP A 235 9.82 -31.91 5.95
N ILE A 236 9.95 -32.94 6.79
CA ILE A 236 9.32 -34.24 6.54
C ILE A 236 7.80 -34.13 6.59
N TYR A 237 7.26 -33.47 7.63
CA TYR A 237 5.82 -33.21 7.71
C TYR A 237 5.32 -32.42 6.50
N ARG A 238 6.08 -31.41 6.05
CA ARG A 238 5.75 -30.63 4.86
C ARG A 238 5.70 -31.48 3.59
N LEU A 239 6.72 -32.33 3.39
CA LEU A 239 6.81 -33.24 2.24
C LEU A 239 5.63 -34.20 2.18
N ILE A 240 5.23 -34.76 3.33
CA ILE A 240 4.08 -35.66 3.42
C ILE A 240 2.77 -34.91 3.12
N ALA A 241 2.60 -33.71 3.68
CA ALA A 241 1.36 -32.95 3.59
C ALA A 241 1.15 -32.23 2.25
N SER A 242 2.19 -32.06 1.43
CA SER A 242 2.10 -31.32 0.16
C SER A 242 1.46 -32.08 -0.99
N ASP A 243 1.24 -33.39 -0.85
CA ASP A 243 0.55 -34.23 -1.83
C ASP A 243 -0.65 -34.93 -1.18
N ALA A 244 -1.83 -34.81 -1.77
CA ALA A 244 -3.07 -35.31 -1.17
C ALA A 244 -3.08 -36.84 -1.00
N THR A 245 -2.47 -37.56 -1.95
CA THR A 245 -2.42 -39.03 -1.91
C THR A 245 -1.50 -39.51 -0.79
N THR A 246 -0.31 -38.91 -0.71
CA THR A 246 0.70 -39.19 0.32
C THR A 246 0.19 -38.79 1.70
N ALA A 247 -0.41 -37.61 1.83
CA ALA A 247 -0.98 -37.12 3.08
C ALA A 247 -2.11 -38.03 3.59
N ALA A 248 -3.00 -38.50 2.70
CA ALA A 248 -4.06 -39.45 3.05
C ALA A 248 -3.50 -40.81 3.49
N ALA A 249 -2.48 -41.31 2.79
CA ALA A 249 -1.82 -42.58 3.13
C ALA A 249 -1.06 -42.52 4.48
N HIS A 250 -0.67 -41.32 4.91
CA HIS A 250 0.08 -41.04 6.14
C HIS A 250 -0.66 -40.08 7.07
N ALA A 251 -1.99 -40.19 7.15
CA ALA A 251 -2.83 -39.30 7.95
C ALA A 251 -2.51 -39.37 9.46
N ASP A 252 -1.99 -40.51 9.93
CA ASP A 252 -1.46 -40.70 11.28
C ASP A 252 -0.26 -39.79 11.56
N ILE A 253 0.64 -39.63 10.58
CA ILE A 253 1.80 -38.74 10.69
C ILE A 253 1.37 -37.27 10.62
N VAL A 254 0.37 -36.94 9.79
CA VAL A 254 -0.22 -35.59 9.75
C VAL A 254 -0.84 -35.24 11.11
N GLN A 255 -1.60 -36.17 11.71
CA GLN A 255 -2.17 -36.00 13.04
C GLN A 255 -1.09 -35.88 14.13
N GLN A 256 0.00 -36.64 14.03
CA GLN A 256 1.13 -36.54 14.93
C GLN A 256 1.82 -35.17 14.82
N GLY A 257 2.06 -34.70 13.60
CA GLY A 257 2.67 -33.40 13.35
C GLY A 257 1.82 -32.23 13.84
N SER A 258 0.50 -32.35 13.84
CA SER A 258 -0.42 -31.31 14.34
C SER A 258 -0.31 -31.07 15.86
N VAL A 259 0.27 -32.04 16.60
CA VAL A 259 0.47 -31.95 18.05
C VAL A 259 1.96 -32.02 18.42
N ASP A 260 2.88 -31.88 17.46
CA ASP A 260 4.31 -31.88 17.72
C ASP A 260 4.66 -30.76 18.71
N PRO A 261 5.48 -31.01 19.75
CA PRO A 261 5.81 -29.98 20.74
C PRO A 261 6.55 -28.78 20.12
N ALA A 262 7.30 -28.98 19.03
CA ALA A 262 8.07 -27.93 18.39
C ALA A 262 7.22 -27.10 17.42
N VAL A 263 7.18 -25.79 17.65
CA VAL A 263 6.49 -24.82 16.77
C VAL A 263 7.02 -24.86 15.34
N GLY A 264 8.33 -25.04 15.16
CA GLY A 264 8.95 -25.14 13.83
C GLY A 264 8.45 -26.35 13.03
N ALA A 265 8.25 -27.48 13.70
CA ALA A 265 7.74 -28.69 13.07
C ALA A 265 6.26 -28.55 12.68
N ARG A 266 5.45 -27.96 13.57
CA ARG A 266 4.05 -27.60 13.31
C ARG A 266 3.89 -26.61 12.16
N THR A 267 4.75 -25.59 12.09
CA THR A 267 4.82 -24.66 10.95
C THR A 267 5.14 -25.39 9.65
N GLY A 268 6.09 -26.32 9.69
CA GLY A 268 6.43 -27.26 8.62
C GLY A 268 5.20 -27.92 8.00
N LEU A 269 4.42 -28.57 8.86
CA LEU A 269 3.17 -29.26 8.49
C LEU A 269 2.12 -28.30 7.91
N ALA A 270 1.87 -27.17 8.59
CA ALA A 270 0.84 -26.22 8.18
C ALA A 270 1.12 -25.61 6.79
N GLU A 271 2.39 -25.31 6.50
CA GLU A 271 2.82 -24.87 5.17
C GLU A 271 2.62 -25.96 4.10
N GLY A 272 2.86 -27.24 4.44
CA GLY A 272 2.61 -28.36 3.52
C GLY A 272 1.13 -28.51 3.18
N LEU A 273 0.25 -28.36 4.19
CA LEU A 273 -1.19 -28.40 4.00
C LEU A 273 -1.75 -27.18 3.27
N ALA A 274 -1.00 -26.09 3.13
CA ALA A 274 -1.52 -24.82 2.64
C ALA A 274 -2.32 -24.94 1.34
N ARG A 275 -1.96 -25.88 0.45
CA ARG A 275 -2.63 -26.10 -0.85
C ARG A 275 -3.11 -27.54 -1.06
N THR A 276 -3.19 -28.34 0.00
CA THR A 276 -3.57 -29.75 -0.08
C THR A 276 -4.79 -30.00 0.78
N TYR A 277 -5.80 -30.65 0.20
CA TYR A 277 -6.96 -31.15 0.92
C TYR A 277 -7.12 -32.65 0.65
N PHE A 278 -7.40 -33.43 1.68
CA PHE A 278 -7.65 -34.87 1.59
C PHE A 278 -8.75 -35.27 2.58
N PRO A 279 -9.42 -36.43 2.39
CA PRO A 279 -10.52 -36.84 3.26
C PRO A 279 -10.13 -36.84 4.74
N ASP A 280 -11.03 -36.36 5.60
CA ASP A 280 -10.88 -36.25 7.07
C ASP A 280 -9.82 -35.24 7.57
N VAL A 281 -9.12 -34.53 6.67
CA VAL A 281 -8.13 -33.51 7.08
C VAL A 281 -8.78 -32.39 7.88
N GLU A 282 -10.06 -32.08 7.60
CA GLU A 282 -10.81 -31.04 8.28
C GLU A 282 -10.94 -31.29 9.79
N ARG A 283 -11.02 -32.56 10.21
CA ARG A 283 -11.04 -32.90 11.64
C ARG A 283 -9.71 -32.53 12.29
N ILE A 284 -8.60 -32.89 11.65
CA ILE A 284 -7.25 -32.59 12.15
C ILE A 284 -7.05 -31.08 12.24
N VAL A 285 -7.35 -30.35 11.15
CA VAL A 285 -7.10 -28.91 11.03
C VAL A 285 -7.99 -28.10 11.96
N VAL A 286 -9.27 -28.44 12.12
CA VAL A 286 -10.17 -27.75 13.07
C VAL A 286 -9.71 -27.98 14.52
N ASP A 287 -9.43 -29.23 14.88
CA ASP A 287 -9.03 -29.57 16.25
C ASP A 287 -7.66 -28.97 16.60
N TRP A 288 -6.77 -28.89 15.61
CA TRP A 288 -5.46 -28.26 15.73
C TRP A 288 -5.59 -26.75 15.86
N ALA A 289 -6.30 -26.07 14.96
CA ALA A 289 -6.47 -24.61 14.99
C ALA A 289 -7.12 -24.11 16.28
N THR A 290 -8.00 -24.91 16.90
CA THR A 290 -8.64 -24.58 18.18
C THR A 290 -7.66 -24.58 19.37
N ARG A 291 -6.58 -25.38 19.29
CA ARG A 291 -5.60 -25.58 20.38
C ARG A 291 -4.24 -24.95 20.10
N GLU A 292 -4.03 -24.41 18.90
CA GLU A 292 -2.74 -23.86 18.50
C GLU A 292 -2.48 -22.53 19.21
N GLY A 293 -1.36 -22.46 19.95
CA GLY A 293 -0.94 -21.25 20.65
C GLY A 293 0.02 -20.37 19.84
N SER A 294 0.58 -20.87 18.74
CA SER A 294 1.51 -20.13 17.89
C SER A 294 0.77 -19.36 16.80
N GLY A 295 0.90 -18.03 16.82
CA GLY A 295 0.30 -17.16 15.80
C GLY A 295 0.79 -17.47 14.37
N SER A 296 2.06 -17.87 14.19
CA SER A 296 2.58 -18.20 12.86
C SER A 296 1.96 -19.48 12.29
N VAL A 297 1.76 -20.50 13.11
CA VAL A 297 1.09 -21.75 12.71
C VAL A 297 -0.39 -21.46 12.43
N GLN A 298 -1.05 -20.74 13.34
CA GLN A 298 -2.47 -20.38 13.21
C GLN A 298 -2.75 -19.63 11.90
N GLN A 299 -1.87 -18.73 11.48
CA GLN A 299 -2.00 -18.03 10.20
C GLN A 299 -2.02 -18.99 9.00
N HIS A 300 -1.13 -19.98 8.96
CA HIS A 300 -1.10 -20.96 7.87
C HIS A 300 -2.36 -21.85 7.87
N LEU A 301 -2.86 -22.21 9.05
CA LEU A 301 -4.11 -22.96 9.17
C LEU A 301 -5.30 -22.16 8.65
N LEU A 302 -5.38 -20.87 8.99
CA LEU A 302 -6.44 -20.00 8.49
C LEU A 302 -6.35 -19.80 6.97
N GLU A 303 -5.15 -19.71 6.40
CA GLU A 303 -4.97 -19.67 4.94
C GLU A 303 -5.44 -20.97 4.26
N HIS A 304 -5.15 -22.14 4.85
CA HIS A 304 -5.69 -23.41 4.38
C HIS A 304 -7.22 -23.41 4.45
N MET A 305 -7.79 -23.02 5.60
CA MET A 305 -9.23 -22.95 5.80
C MET A 305 -9.90 -22.01 4.79
N ALA A 306 -9.34 -20.82 4.57
CA ALA A 306 -9.87 -19.84 3.62
C ALA A 306 -9.84 -20.37 2.18
N ARG A 307 -8.77 -21.08 1.79
CA ARG A 307 -8.62 -21.67 0.46
C ARG A 307 -9.58 -22.83 0.21
N PHE A 308 -9.89 -23.60 1.25
CA PHE A 308 -10.74 -24.79 1.18
C PHE A 308 -12.11 -24.60 1.85
N ALA A 309 -12.56 -23.36 2.04
CA ALA A 309 -13.82 -23.06 2.74
C ALA A 309 -15.03 -23.77 2.10
N GLY A 310 -15.04 -23.93 0.78
CA GLY A 310 -16.09 -24.67 0.06
C GLY A 310 -16.12 -26.18 0.32
N MET A 311 -15.08 -26.75 0.94
CA MET A 311 -15.01 -28.18 1.27
C MET A 311 -15.54 -28.47 2.68
N CYS A 312 -15.48 -27.50 3.59
CA CYS A 312 -15.89 -27.66 4.99
C CYS A 312 -16.56 -26.37 5.50
N PRO A 313 -17.89 -26.36 5.76
CA PRO A 313 -18.57 -25.16 6.27
C PRO A 313 -17.96 -24.60 7.56
N ARG A 314 -17.41 -25.46 8.42
CA ARG A 314 -16.76 -25.04 9.68
C ARG A 314 -15.49 -24.22 9.44
N TYR A 315 -14.81 -24.40 8.30
CA TYR A 315 -13.69 -23.54 7.91
C TYR A 315 -14.15 -22.11 7.64
N GLU A 316 -15.29 -21.96 6.96
CA GLU A 316 -15.88 -20.65 6.67
C GLU A 316 -16.16 -19.90 7.97
N ASP A 317 -16.84 -20.54 8.92
CA ASP A 317 -17.19 -19.94 10.21
C ASP A 317 -15.94 -19.45 10.98
N MET A 318 -14.90 -20.28 11.04
CA MET A 318 -13.65 -19.95 11.74
C MET A 318 -12.92 -18.77 11.06
N VAL A 319 -12.82 -18.78 9.73
CA VAL A 319 -12.15 -17.70 8.98
C VAL A 319 -12.93 -16.40 9.10
N VAL A 320 -14.26 -16.42 8.96
CA VAL A 320 -15.13 -15.25 9.14
C VAL A 320 -14.98 -14.68 10.55
N GLY A 321 -14.95 -15.55 11.57
CA GLY A 321 -14.76 -15.13 12.97
C GLY A 321 -13.45 -14.36 13.16
N VAL A 322 -12.34 -14.91 12.68
CA VAL A 322 -11.03 -14.24 12.77
C VAL A 322 -11.01 -12.96 11.94
N TYR A 323 -11.55 -12.98 10.72
CA TYR A 323 -11.57 -11.83 9.83
C TYR A 323 -12.33 -10.63 10.42
N ARG A 324 -13.48 -10.87 11.06
CA ARG A 324 -14.25 -9.84 11.78
C ARG A 324 -13.50 -9.24 12.96
N SER A 325 -12.69 -10.05 13.65
CA SER A 325 -11.90 -9.60 14.81
C SER A 325 -10.62 -8.84 14.43
N ALA A 326 -10.13 -9.01 13.20
CA ALA A 326 -8.92 -8.35 12.74
C ALA A 326 -9.19 -6.88 12.36
N SER A 327 -8.22 -6.00 12.57
CA SER A 327 -8.31 -4.59 12.18
C SER A 327 -8.43 -4.43 10.66
N HIS A 328 -9.09 -3.37 10.21
CA HIS A 328 -9.19 -3.01 8.79
C HIS A 328 -7.83 -2.75 8.18
N ASN A 329 -7.68 -3.08 6.90
CA ASN A 329 -6.43 -3.00 6.14
C ASN A 329 -5.24 -3.72 6.80
N SER A 330 -5.48 -4.62 7.75
CA SER A 330 -4.43 -5.40 8.38
C SER A 330 -3.87 -6.46 7.43
N LEU A 331 -2.61 -6.82 7.65
CA LEU A 331 -1.96 -7.93 6.98
C LEU A 331 -2.75 -9.24 7.11
N SER A 332 -3.45 -9.42 8.24
CA SER A 332 -4.32 -10.57 8.50
C SER A 332 -5.51 -10.62 7.54
N ARG A 333 -6.22 -9.50 7.32
CA ARG A 333 -7.35 -9.46 6.37
C ARG A 333 -6.87 -9.66 4.92
N ALA A 334 -5.84 -8.93 4.51
CA ALA A 334 -5.27 -9.05 3.16
C ALA A 334 -4.81 -10.48 2.82
N ARG A 335 -4.22 -11.18 3.80
CA ARG A 335 -3.81 -12.58 3.69
C ARG A 335 -5.00 -13.52 3.46
N LEU A 336 -6.07 -13.37 4.24
CA LEU A 336 -7.26 -14.22 4.13
C LEU A 336 -8.01 -13.98 2.82
N GLU A 337 -8.08 -12.73 2.36
CA GLU A 337 -8.64 -12.38 1.05
C GLU A 337 -7.86 -13.00 -0.10
N SER A 338 -6.52 -12.90 -0.08
CA SER A 338 -5.65 -13.56 -1.06
C SER A 338 -5.88 -15.08 -1.08
N ALA A 339 -6.01 -15.71 0.10
CA ALA A 339 -6.25 -17.14 0.21
C ALA A 339 -7.64 -17.56 -0.30
N ALA A 340 -8.67 -16.76 0.00
CA ALA A 340 -10.06 -17.04 -0.34
C ALA A 340 -10.44 -16.69 -1.79
N ARG A 341 -9.59 -15.97 -2.55
CA ARG A 341 -9.90 -15.33 -3.86
C ARG A 341 -10.68 -16.16 -4.89
N ASN A 342 -10.56 -17.49 -4.86
CA ASN A 342 -11.22 -18.40 -5.79
C ASN A 342 -12.38 -19.19 -5.14
N THR A 343 -12.93 -18.69 -4.04
CA THR A 343 -13.98 -19.34 -3.24
C THR A 343 -15.15 -18.38 -3.02
N ALA A 344 -16.33 -18.92 -2.70
CA ALA A 344 -17.50 -18.12 -2.35
C ALA A 344 -17.26 -17.24 -1.10
N LEU A 345 -16.40 -17.71 -0.17
CA LEU A 345 -16.00 -16.98 1.01
C LEU A 345 -15.40 -15.62 0.70
N TYR A 346 -14.73 -15.42 -0.45
CA TYR A 346 -14.18 -14.13 -0.83
C TYR A 346 -15.24 -13.02 -0.87
N ALA A 347 -16.42 -13.31 -1.43
CA ALA A 347 -17.53 -12.36 -1.46
C ALA A 347 -18.04 -12.05 -0.04
N THR A 348 -18.10 -13.06 0.83
CA THR A 348 -18.44 -12.91 2.25
C THR A 348 -17.45 -12.01 2.98
N LEU A 349 -16.14 -12.19 2.78
CA LEU A 349 -15.10 -11.34 3.38
C LEU A 349 -15.21 -9.89 2.91
N LYS A 350 -15.39 -9.67 1.59
CA LYS A 350 -15.59 -8.31 1.05
C LYS A 350 -16.86 -7.63 1.57
N ALA A 351 -17.94 -8.39 1.76
CA ALA A 351 -19.15 -7.87 2.39
C ALA A 351 -18.93 -7.50 3.87
N ILE A 352 -18.09 -8.24 4.59
CA ILE A 352 -17.71 -7.91 5.96
C ILE A 352 -16.88 -6.63 6.00
N ASP A 353 -15.90 -6.45 5.12
CA ASP A 353 -15.12 -5.21 5.04
C ASP A 353 -16.01 -4.00 4.80
N LEU A 354 -16.91 -4.08 3.82
CA LEU A 354 -17.89 -3.03 3.52
C LEU A 354 -18.80 -2.72 4.73
N ASN A 355 -19.22 -3.74 5.48
CA ASN A 355 -20.06 -3.57 6.66
C ASN A 355 -19.27 -3.11 7.89
N ALA A 356 -18.00 -3.45 8.00
CA ALA A 356 -17.13 -3.05 9.09
C ALA A 356 -16.68 -1.60 8.89
N GLU A 357 -16.41 -1.14 7.67
CA GLU A 357 -16.27 0.30 7.35
C GLU A 357 -17.54 1.07 7.74
N ARG A 358 -18.70 0.45 7.55
CA ARG A 358 -19.99 0.99 7.96
C ARG A 358 -20.21 0.95 9.49
N ALA A 359 -19.64 -0.02 10.21
CA ALA A 359 -19.80 -0.21 11.65
C ALA A 359 -18.77 0.58 12.49
N ASP A 360 -17.51 0.66 12.07
CA ASP A 360 -16.52 1.57 12.66
C ASP A 360 -17.00 3.02 12.57
N PHE A 361 -17.69 3.36 11.48
CA PHE A 361 -18.41 4.63 11.34
C PHE A 361 -19.48 4.84 12.43
N PHE A 362 -20.11 3.78 12.96
CA PHE A 362 -21.08 3.87 14.07
C PHE A 362 -20.45 3.70 15.46
N THR A 363 -19.32 3.01 15.60
CA THR A 363 -18.60 2.86 16.87
C THR A 363 -17.77 4.10 17.22
N ILE A 364 -17.26 4.83 16.21
CA ILE A 364 -16.67 6.17 16.40
C ILE A 364 -17.72 7.17 16.93
N LEU A 365 -19.00 6.96 16.63
CA LEU A 365 -20.11 7.74 17.21
C LEU A 365 -20.49 7.30 18.64
N ALA A 366 -19.89 6.22 19.17
CA ALA A 366 -20.29 5.58 20.41
C ALA A 366 -19.09 5.09 21.26
N ASP A 367 -18.19 5.99 21.68
CA ASP A 367 -17.31 5.75 22.83
C ASP A 367 -17.78 6.58 24.04
N PRO A 368 -18.23 5.95 25.16
CA PRO A 368 -18.82 6.62 26.31
C PRO A 368 -17.78 6.96 27.39
N THR A 369 -16.70 7.67 27.05
CA THR A 369 -15.85 8.36 28.02
C THR A 369 -15.86 9.88 27.84
N GLY A 370 -17.07 10.44 27.71
CA GLY A 370 -17.40 11.82 28.06
C GLY A 370 -18.18 11.84 29.39
N PRO A 371 -18.24 12.97 30.12
CA PRO A 371 -18.63 12.99 31.53
C PRO A 371 -20.06 12.47 31.75
N THR A 372 -20.24 11.82 32.90
CA THR A 372 -21.47 11.17 33.39
C THR A 372 -22.74 11.99 33.15
N GLN A 373 -23.81 11.27 32.80
CA GLN A 373 -25.20 11.74 32.74
C GLN A 373 -25.64 12.33 34.08
N GLN A 374 -25.39 13.62 34.32
CA GLN A 374 -26.15 14.37 35.33
C GLN A 374 -26.30 15.87 35.08
N GLU A 375 -25.87 16.43 33.94
CA GLU A 375 -25.95 17.90 33.73
C GLU A 375 -26.40 18.35 32.33
N ARG A 376 -27.30 17.62 31.66
CA ARG A 376 -27.93 18.15 30.42
C ARG A 376 -29.44 17.93 30.39
N GLU A 377 -30.14 18.54 31.34
CA GLU A 377 -31.52 18.96 31.13
C GLU A 377 -31.52 20.46 30.80
N ALA A 378 -31.46 20.77 29.51
CA ALA A 378 -31.92 22.04 28.96
C ALA A 378 -33.04 21.72 27.95
N PRO A 379 -34.08 22.58 27.83
CA PRO A 379 -35.30 22.21 27.15
C PRO A 379 -35.07 22.00 25.65
N MET A 380 -35.52 20.87 25.11
CA MET A 380 -35.59 20.60 23.68
C MET A 380 -36.48 21.64 22.99
N THR A 381 -35.85 22.61 22.32
CA THR A 381 -36.46 23.35 21.22
C THR A 381 -36.63 22.39 20.04
N VAL A 382 -37.83 22.37 19.46
CA VAL A 382 -38.14 21.60 18.24
C VAL A 382 -37.19 22.05 17.13
N ALA A 383 -36.29 21.17 16.69
CA ALA A 383 -35.32 21.49 15.64
C ALA A 383 -36.04 21.81 14.32
N SER A 384 -35.68 22.94 13.69
CA SER A 384 -36.17 23.35 12.38
C SER A 384 -35.88 22.28 11.31
N PRO A 385 -36.73 22.11 10.28
CA PRO A 385 -36.50 21.15 9.20
C PRO A 385 -35.18 21.42 8.45
N LEU A 386 -34.57 20.37 7.88
CA LEU A 386 -33.37 20.50 7.03
C LEU A 386 -33.67 21.36 5.80
N PRO A 387 -32.66 22.03 5.22
CA PRO A 387 -32.88 22.92 4.10
C PRO A 387 -33.41 22.14 2.90
N ASP A 388 -34.39 22.73 2.21
CA ASP A 388 -34.93 22.16 0.99
C ASP A 388 -33.91 22.25 -0.16
N ARG A 389 -34.06 21.36 -1.15
CA ARG A 389 -33.19 21.35 -2.34
C ARG A 389 -33.14 22.69 -3.05
N GLU A 390 -34.23 23.46 -3.00
CA GLU A 390 -34.32 24.77 -3.64
C GLU A 390 -33.50 25.84 -2.93
N GLN A 391 -33.15 25.63 -1.65
CA GLN A 391 -32.39 26.58 -0.83
C GLN A 391 -30.88 26.48 -1.03
N VAL A 392 -30.39 25.36 -1.56
CA VAL A 392 -28.96 25.16 -1.76
C VAL A 392 -28.45 26.01 -2.93
N ARG A 393 -27.34 26.73 -2.70
CA ARG A 393 -26.61 27.50 -3.72
C ARG A 393 -25.18 27.02 -3.92
N VAL A 394 -24.62 26.31 -2.95
CA VAL A 394 -23.22 25.87 -2.95
C VAL A 394 -23.15 24.35 -2.99
N LEU A 395 -22.40 23.85 -3.97
CA LEU A 395 -21.94 22.46 -4.03
C LEU A 395 -20.51 22.39 -3.52
N ILE A 396 -20.26 21.54 -2.53
CA ILE A 396 -18.91 21.19 -2.10
C ILE A 396 -18.64 19.78 -2.59
N VAL A 397 -17.61 19.63 -3.41
CA VAL A 397 -17.17 18.30 -3.85
C VAL A 397 -15.82 18.01 -3.22
N VAL A 398 -15.69 16.79 -2.74
CA VAL A 398 -14.46 16.24 -2.18
C VAL A 398 -14.08 14.97 -2.95
N ALA A 399 -12.82 14.53 -2.86
CA ALA A 399 -12.33 13.34 -3.54
C ALA A 399 -12.27 12.12 -2.61
N LEU A 400 -11.93 12.33 -1.33
CA LEU A 400 -11.60 11.29 -0.37
C LEU A 400 -12.52 11.27 0.87
N PRO A 401 -12.70 10.11 1.52
CA PRO A 401 -13.52 10.01 2.74
C PRO A 401 -13.08 10.92 3.88
N LYS A 402 -11.77 11.16 4.04
CA LYS A 402 -11.23 12.05 5.08
C LYS A 402 -11.59 13.52 4.85
N GLU A 403 -11.67 13.93 3.58
CA GLU A 403 -12.10 15.27 3.18
C GLU A 403 -13.61 15.41 3.41
N LEU A 404 -14.40 14.39 3.05
CA LEU A 404 -15.83 14.36 3.34
C LEU A 404 -16.11 14.44 4.85
N ALA A 405 -15.36 13.69 5.65
CA ALA A 405 -15.48 13.69 7.10
C ALA A 405 -15.15 15.07 7.69
N ALA A 406 -14.11 15.74 7.20
CA ALA A 406 -13.75 17.09 7.65
C ALA A 406 -14.85 18.11 7.32
N VAL A 407 -15.42 18.06 6.10
CA VAL A 407 -16.54 18.94 5.72
C VAL A 407 -17.79 18.64 6.55
N GLN A 408 -18.11 17.36 6.79
CA GLN A 408 -19.26 17.00 7.62
C GLN A 408 -19.07 17.43 9.08
N ALA A 409 -17.86 17.33 9.62
CA ALA A 409 -17.52 17.80 10.97
C ALA A 409 -17.65 19.33 11.10
N SER A 410 -17.59 20.08 10.01
CA SER A 410 -17.80 21.54 10.01
C SER A 410 -19.27 21.95 9.83
N MET A 411 -20.16 21.02 9.53
CA MET A 411 -21.61 21.27 9.42
C MET A 411 -22.29 21.26 10.78
N SER A 412 -23.24 22.18 11.02
CA SER A 412 -24.06 22.16 12.24
C SER A 412 -25.02 20.98 12.25
N ARG A 413 -25.55 20.65 11.06
CA ARG A 413 -26.47 19.54 10.82
C ARG A 413 -26.43 19.12 9.36
N HIS A 414 -26.61 17.83 9.10
CA HIS A 414 -26.69 17.30 7.75
C HIS A 414 -27.45 15.97 7.68
N GLN A 415 -27.94 15.62 6.49
CA GLN A 415 -28.54 14.32 6.20
C GLN A 415 -28.06 13.80 4.85
N ARG A 416 -27.84 12.49 4.76
CA ARG A 416 -27.56 11.82 3.49
C ARG A 416 -28.83 11.64 2.67
N ILE A 417 -28.77 12.04 1.42
CA ILE A 417 -29.88 11.93 0.47
C ILE A 417 -29.40 11.33 -0.85
N GLY A 418 -30.30 10.59 -1.50
CA GLY A 418 -30.17 10.18 -2.89
C GLY A 418 -31.14 10.95 -3.78
N VAL A 419 -30.88 10.94 -5.08
CA VAL A 419 -31.81 11.47 -6.09
C VAL A 419 -32.12 10.34 -7.07
N ALA A 420 -33.39 10.20 -7.47
CA ALA A 420 -33.77 9.20 -8.48
C ALA A 420 -33.00 9.47 -9.78
N ASP A 421 -32.50 8.41 -10.41
CA ASP A 421 -31.69 8.45 -11.62
C ASP A 421 -30.33 9.19 -11.49
N ASP A 422 -29.89 9.44 -10.26
CA ASP A 422 -28.56 9.94 -9.93
C ASP A 422 -27.81 8.89 -9.10
N PRO A 423 -26.64 8.41 -9.55
CA PRO A 423 -25.89 7.38 -8.84
C PRO A 423 -25.19 7.90 -7.57
N ASN A 424 -25.14 9.22 -7.35
CA ASN A 424 -24.36 9.83 -6.28
C ASN A 424 -25.14 9.88 -4.97
N VAL A 425 -24.39 9.81 -3.86
CA VAL A 425 -24.90 10.08 -2.52
C VAL A 425 -24.47 11.47 -2.10
N TYR A 426 -25.44 12.29 -1.73
CA TYR A 426 -25.20 13.65 -1.27
C TYR A 426 -25.42 13.76 0.24
N ALA A 427 -24.76 14.71 0.89
CA ALA A 427 -25.15 15.24 2.18
C ALA A 427 -25.70 16.65 2.00
N ILE A 428 -26.96 16.85 2.37
CA ILE A 428 -27.58 18.18 2.44
C ILE A 428 -27.57 18.66 3.88
N GLY A 429 -27.22 19.92 4.12
CA GLY A 429 -27.20 20.45 5.47
C GLY A 429 -26.78 21.90 5.53
N GLU A 430 -26.33 22.34 6.70
CA GLU A 430 -26.06 23.75 6.96
C GLU A 430 -24.69 23.99 7.59
N PHE A 431 -24.08 25.12 7.20
CA PHE A 431 -23.07 25.79 8.00
C PHE A 431 -23.73 26.88 8.82
N GLU A 432 -23.40 26.94 10.10
CA GLU A 432 -23.85 27.98 11.02
C GLU A 432 -22.65 28.64 11.67
N ASP A 433 -22.74 29.93 11.93
CA ASP A 433 -21.79 30.66 12.77
C ASP A 433 -22.24 30.60 14.24
N PRO A 434 -21.46 29.95 15.14
CA PRO A 434 -21.80 29.82 16.56
C PRO A 434 -21.98 31.15 17.27
N GLU A 435 -21.29 32.20 16.81
CA GLU A 435 -21.37 33.54 17.40
C GLU A 435 -22.54 34.36 16.85
N GLY A 436 -23.24 33.85 15.83
CA GLY A 436 -24.42 34.47 15.23
C GLY A 436 -24.12 35.67 14.33
N GLY A 437 -22.87 35.84 13.88
CA GLY A 437 -22.46 36.90 12.95
C GLY A 437 -22.94 36.67 11.52
N HIS A 438 -23.12 35.40 11.13
CA HIS A 438 -23.63 35.01 9.82
C HIS A 438 -24.89 34.13 9.90
N PRO A 439 -25.87 34.32 9.01
CA PRO A 439 -27.04 33.45 8.94
C PRO A 439 -26.66 32.04 8.45
N PRO A 440 -27.43 31.00 8.83
CA PRO A 440 -27.19 29.63 8.38
C PRO A 440 -27.16 29.52 6.85
N ARG A 441 -26.23 28.74 6.32
CA ARG A 441 -26.03 28.54 4.87
C ARG A 441 -26.29 27.10 4.48
N ALA A 442 -27.32 26.91 3.65
CA ALA A 442 -27.63 25.61 3.07
C ALA A 442 -26.58 25.21 2.02
N VAL A 443 -26.00 24.02 2.19
CA VAL A 443 -24.96 23.45 1.32
C VAL A 443 -25.30 22.01 0.92
N LEU A 444 -24.81 21.60 -0.24
CA LEU A 444 -24.79 20.21 -0.69
C LEU A 444 -23.35 19.74 -0.78
N VAL A 445 -23.07 18.56 -0.24
CA VAL A 445 -21.74 17.95 -0.24
C VAL A 445 -21.80 16.58 -0.93
N CYS A 446 -20.83 16.27 -1.78
CA CYS A 446 -20.68 14.91 -2.33
C CYS A 446 -19.21 14.52 -2.50
N GLN A 447 -18.95 13.22 -2.44
CA GLN A 447 -17.64 12.67 -2.76
C GLN A 447 -17.64 12.15 -4.19
N SER A 448 -16.70 12.64 -5.00
CA SER A 448 -16.54 12.24 -6.40
C SER A 448 -15.61 11.04 -6.60
N GLY A 449 -14.64 10.83 -5.70
CA GLY A 449 -13.50 9.95 -5.95
C GLY A 449 -12.34 10.70 -6.61
N MET A 450 -11.20 10.03 -6.79
CA MET A 450 -9.99 10.66 -7.34
C MET A 450 -10.08 10.81 -8.87
N GLY A 451 -9.47 11.88 -9.38
CA GLY A 451 -9.30 12.13 -10.81
C GLY A 451 -10.39 13.00 -11.44
N ASN A 452 -10.00 13.67 -12.53
CA ASN A 452 -10.81 14.65 -13.26
C ASN A 452 -12.10 14.04 -13.83
N ASN A 453 -12.05 12.82 -14.36
CA ASN A 453 -13.23 12.19 -14.96
C ASN A 453 -14.36 11.94 -13.93
N ASN A 454 -13.98 11.51 -12.73
CA ASN A 454 -14.91 11.27 -11.63
C ASN A 454 -15.49 12.57 -11.09
N ALA A 455 -14.63 13.59 -10.89
CA ALA A 455 -15.05 14.92 -10.49
C ALA A 455 -16.02 15.57 -11.48
N ALA A 456 -15.73 15.47 -12.80
CA ALA A 456 -16.59 15.99 -13.85
C ALA A 456 -17.97 15.33 -13.87
N THR A 457 -18.01 13.99 -13.81
CA THR A 457 -19.27 13.23 -13.85
C THR A 457 -20.14 13.53 -12.63
N THR A 458 -19.55 13.47 -11.43
CA THR A 458 -20.25 13.74 -10.17
C THR A 458 -20.79 15.17 -10.12
N ALA A 459 -19.99 16.15 -10.51
CA ALA A 459 -20.40 17.56 -10.53
C ALA A 459 -21.53 17.79 -11.56
N ALA A 460 -21.43 17.21 -12.75
CA ALA A 460 -22.47 17.34 -13.77
C ALA A 460 -23.81 16.75 -13.33
N ASP A 461 -23.79 15.58 -12.67
CA ASP A 461 -25.01 14.96 -12.14
C ASP A 461 -25.60 15.78 -10.99
N ALA A 462 -24.76 16.27 -10.07
CA ALA A 462 -25.19 17.18 -9.00
C ALA A 462 -25.87 18.44 -9.56
N LEU A 463 -25.30 19.07 -10.58
CA LEU A 463 -25.86 20.25 -11.23
C LEU A 463 -27.15 19.96 -12.00
N ARG A 464 -27.39 18.71 -12.41
CA ARG A 464 -28.67 18.28 -13.00
C ARG A 464 -29.73 18.01 -11.94
N SER A 465 -29.33 17.40 -10.83
CA SER A 465 -30.22 17.04 -9.73
C SER A 465 -30.59 18.24 -8.85
N PHE A 466 -29.73 19.25 -8.77
CA PHE A 466 -29.90 20.44 -7.93
C PHE A 466 -29.67 21.71 -8.77
N ARG A 467 -30.74 22.16 -9.45
CA ARG A 467 -30.69 23.23 -10.46
C ARG A 467 -30.29 24.60 -9.93
N ASN A 468 -30.50 24.83 -8.63
CA ASN A 468 -30.26 26.12 -7.99
C ASN A 468 -28.81 26.33 -7.55
N ILE A 469 -27.93 25.34 -7.73
CA ILE A 469 -26.51 25.49 -7.40
C ILE A 469 -25.86 26.50 -8.34
N GLU A 470 -25.18 27.51 -7.78
CA GLU A 470 -24.48 28.59 -8.50
C GLU A 470 -22.95 28.51 -8.35
N HIS A 471 -22.48 27.98 -7.21
CA HIS A 471 -21.09 27.95 -6.82
C HIS A 471 -20.66 26.52 -6.50
N LEU A 472 -19.61 26.05 -7.18
CA LEU A 472 -18.94 24.79 -6.87
C LEU A 472 -17.63 25.08 -6.15
N ILE A 473 -17.37 24.35 -5.07
CA ILE A 473 -16.12 24.42 -4.31
C ILE A 473 -15.51 23.03 -4.30
N MET A 474 -14.33 22.88 -4.92
CA MET A 474 -13.49 21.70 -4.72
C MET A 474 -12.75 21.86 -3.40
N CYS A 475 -13.17 21.12 -2.38
CA CYS A 475 -12.54 21.13 -1.07
C CYS A 475 -11.76 19.84 -0.87
N GLY A 476 -10.51 19.93 -0.41
CA GLY A 476 -9.73 18.72 -0.13
C GLY A 476 -8.27 18.97 0.19
N ILE A 477 -7.44 17.95 -0.02
CA ILE A 477 -6.00 18.02 0.18
C ILE A 477 -5.26 18.19 -1.14
N ALA A 478 -4.06 18.76 -1.09
CA ALA A 478 -3.18 18.89 -2.26
C ALA A 478 -1.70 18.82 -1.85
N GLY A 479 -0.85 18.56 -2.84
CA GLY A 479 0.58 18.79 -2.66
C GLY A 479 0.91 20.28 -2.85
N GLY A 480 1.79 20.82 -2.02
CA GLY A 480 2.20 22.22 -2.04
C GLY A 480 3.39 22.47 -2.97
N CYS A 481 3.45 23.69 -3.50
CA CYS A 481 4.58 24.22 -4.27
C CYS A 481 5.35 25.25 -3.42
N PRO A 482 6.34 24.82 -2.61
CA PRO A 482 7.09 25.72 -1.75
C PRO A 482 7.98 26.64 -2.58
N ASN A 483 8.17 27.87 -2.08
CA ASN A 483 9.06 28.87 -2.67
C ASN A 483 10.15 29.27 -1.66
N PRO A 484 11.31 28.59 -1.61
CA PRO A 484 12.36 28.88 -0.64
C PRO A 484 12.91 30.31 -0.73
N ASP A 485 12.74 30.99 -1.86
CA ASP A 485 13.29 32.33 -2.11
C ASP A 485 12.36 33.46 -1.65
N SER A 486 11.14 33.15 -1.20
CA SER A 486 10.16 34.14 -0.75
C SER A 486 9.32 33.60 0.40
N ALA A 487 9.56 34.07 1.62
CA ALA A 487 8.80 33.66 2.81
C ALA A 487 7.29 33.95 2.69
N ASP A 488 6.92 35.02 1.99
CA ASP A 488 5.52 35.38 1.77
C ASP A 488 4.81 34.41 0.82
N GLU A 489 5.52 33.98 -0.22
CA GLU A 489 4.99 33.03 -1.21
C GLU A 489 5.21 31.57 -0.83
N HIS A 490 5.95 31.31 0.26
CA HIS A 490 6.36 29.98 0.69
C HIS A 490 5.17 29.18 1.26
N VAL A 491 4.74 28.17 0.51
CA VAL A 491 3.73 27.19 0.92
C VAL A 491 4.34 26.14 1.84
N ARG A 492 3.68 25.85 2.97
CA ARG A 492 4.08 24.83 3.95
C ARG A 492 3.01 23.76 4.18
N LEU A 493 3.38 22.64 4.79
CA LEU A 493 2.41 21.62 5.19
C LEU A 493 1.41 22.20 6.20
N GLY A 494 0.14 21.87 6.00
CA GLY A 494 -0.97 22.42 6.77
C GLY A 494 -1.46 23.80 6.34
N ASP A 495 -0.82 24.47 5.37
CA ASP A 495 -1.35 25.72 4.82
C ASP A 495 -2.63 25.49 4.02
N ILE A 496 -3.39 26.58 3.84
CA ILE A 496 -4.59 26.62 3.01
C ILE A 496 -4.24 27.35 1.72
N VAL A 497 -4.46 26.69 0.58
CA VAL A 497 -4.33 27.28 -0.75
C VAL A 497 -5.70 27.37 -1.42
N PHE A 498 -6.04 28.53 -1.98
CA PHE A 498 -7.25 28.69 -2.78
C PHE A 498 -6.94 29.20 -4.20
N SER A 499 -7.79 28.84 -5.16
CA SER A 499 -7.67 29.32 -6.54
C SER A 499 -8.09 30.80 -6.64
N ASN A 500 -7.16 31.68 -6.96
CA ASN A 500 -7.44 33.11 -7.17
C ASN A 500 -7.68 33.44 -8.67
N ASP A 501 -7.36 34.65 -9.10
CA ASP A 501 -7.46 35.11 -10.48
C ASP A 501 -6.43 34.47 -11.44
N ALA A 502 -5.45 33.73 -10.91
CA ALA A 502 -4.55 32.87 -11.69
C ALA A 502 -5.23 31.55 -12.13
N GLY A 503 -6.28 31.13 -11.42
CA GLY A 503 -7.18 30.05 -11.83
C GLY A 503 -6.63 28.63 -11.68
N ILE A 504 -7.29 27.69 -12.35
CA ILE A 504 -7.01 26.26 -12.33
C ILE A 504 -6.27 25.87 -13.62
N ILE A 505 -5.19 25.10 -13.53
CA ILE A 505 -4.28 24.82 -14.64
C ILE A 505 -4.18 23.32 -14.89
N GLU A 506 -4.86 22.82 -15.92
CA GLU A 506 -4.74 21.43 -16.41
C GLU A 506 -3.37 21.20 -17.07
N TYR A 507 -2.38 20.79 -16.27
CA TYR A 507 -0.98 20.71 -16.74
C TYR A 507 -0.67 19.44 -17.53
N ASP A 508 -1.55 18.44 -17.51
CA ASP A 508 -1.52 17.26 -18.38
C ASP A 508 -2.25 17.47 -19.71
N PHE A 509 -2.99 18.57 -19.86
CA PHE A 509 -3.58 18.95 -21.14
C PHE A 509 -2.53 19.59 -22.06
N VAL A 510 -1.70 18.75 -22.65
CA VAL A 510 -0.52 19.17 -23.43
C VAL A 510 -0.67 18.92 -24.93
N LYS A 511 0.02 19.75 -25.72
CA LYS A 511 0.38 19.46 -27.10
C LYS A 511 1.76 18.80 -27.11
N GLU A 512 1.81 17.54 -27.52
CA GLU A 512 3.04 16.77 -27.66
C GLU A 512 3.67 16.99 -29.05
N THR A 513 4.97 17.24 -29.09
CA THR A 513 5.76 17.37 -30.33
C THR A 513 7.09 16.64 -30.21
N GLN A 514 7.82 16.48 -31.31
CA GLN A 514 9.18 15.92 -31.26
C GLN A 514 10.16 16.78 -30.43
N GLU A 515 9.83 18.05 -30.21
CA GLU A 515 10.64 19.03 -29.47
C GLU A 515 10.25 19.08 -27.97
N GLY A 516 9.16 18.42 -27.58
CA GLY A 516 8.65 18.36 -26.21
C GLY A 516 7.15 18.62 -26.08
N SER A 517 6.68 18.63 -24.83
CA SER A 517 5.29 18.88 -24.43
C SER A 517 5.07 20.36 -24.10
N THR A 518 3.93 20.92 -24.49
CA THR A 518 3.53 22.30 -24.11
C THR A 518 2.11 22.31 -23.56
N VAL A 519 1.89 22.90 -22.38
CA VAL A 519 0.56 22.99 -21.78
C VAL A 519 -0.36 23.87 -22.63
N ARG A 520 -1.58 23.37 -22.87
CA ARG A 520 -2.63 24.01 -23.68
C ARG A 520 -3.83 24.46 -22.85
N SER A 521 -3.75 24.32 -21.53
CA SER A 521 -4.78 24.76 -20.60
C SER A 521 -5.11 26.25 -20.79
N SER A 522 -6.40 26.56 -20.68
CA SER A 522 -6.92 27.93 -20.58
C SER A 522 -7.49 28.08 -19.18
N PRO A 523 -6.76 28.67 -18.22
CA PRO A 523 -7.14 28.61 -16.83
C PRO A 523 -8.49 29.29 -16.56
N GLN A 524 -9.42 28.55 -15.95
CA GLN A 524 -10.67 29.13 -15.47
C GLN A 524 -10.41 29.86 -14.17
N LYS A 525 -10.80 31.14 -14.14
CA LYS A 525 -10.63 32.01 -12.99
C LYS A 525 -11.80 31.87 -12.05
N ALA A 526 -11.55 32.07 -10.75
CA ALA A 526 -12.64 32.28 -9.80
C ALA A 526 -13.52 33.45 -10.26
N SER A 527 -14.84 33.33 -10.07
CA SER A 527 -15.76 34.40 -10.44
C SER A 527 -15.50 35.66 -9.61
N ASN A 528 -15.77 36.85 -10.19
CA ASN A 528 -15.63 38.12 -9.46
C ASN A 528 -16.42 38.14 -8.13
N ARG A 529 -17.56 37.45 -8.08
CA ARG A 529 -18.35 37.26 -6.85
C ARG A 529 -17.54 36.56 -5.77
N MET A 530 -16.97 35.39 -6.08
CA MET A 530 -16.16 34.62 -5.12
C MET A 530 -14.88 35.35 -4.75
N LEU A 531 -14.21 35.99 -5.72
CA LEU A 531 -13.02 36.80 -5.46
C LEU A 531 -13.30 37.98 -4.51
N SER A 532 -14.46 38.64 -4.63
CA SER A 532 -14.82 39.72 -3.71
C SER A 532 -14.96 39.26 -2.26
N VAL A 533 -15.49 38.04 -2.05
CA VAL A 533 -15.64 37.46 -0.69
C VAL A 533 -14.28 37.10 -0.12
N ILE A 534 -13.40 36.49 -0.92
CA ILE A 534 -12.02 36.20 -0.54
C ILE A 534 -11.25 37.49 -0.20
N ASN A 535 -11.37 38.54 -1.00
CA ASN A 535 -10.70 39.82 -0.72
C ASN A 535 -11.17 40.41 0.62
N SER A 536 -12.44 40.19 0.99
CA SER A 536 -12.95 40.56 2.31
C SER A 536 -12.28 39.75 3.42
N LEU A 537 -12.19 38.42 3.26
CA LEU A 537 -11.51 37.55 4.22
C LEU A 537 -10.03 37.87 4.38
N GLN A 538 -9.36 38.26 3.29
CA GLN A 538 -7.97 38.73 3.34
C GLN A 538 -7.84 40.09 4.05
N ALA A 539 -8.84 40.97 3.93
CA ALA A 539 -8.87 42.21 4.70
C ALA A 539 -9.09 41.92 6.20
N ASP A 540 -9.96 40.96 6.52
CA ASP A 540 -10.17 40.48 7.88
C ASP A 540 -8.89 39.87 8.47
N GLU A 541 -8.14 39.10 7.68
CA GLU A 541 -6.83 38.55 8.08
C GLU A 541 -5.83 39.65 8.45
N ILE A 542 -5.79 40.76 7.70
CA ILE A 542 -4.95 41.94 8.01
C ILE A 542 -5.35 42.57 9.34
N LEU A 543 -6.64 42.50 9.70
CA LEU A 543 -7.17 42.93 10.99
C LEU A 543 -7.06 41.86 12.09
N ASP A 544 -6.36 40.76 11.82
CA ASP A 544 -6.20 39.60 12.70
C ASP A 544 -7.51 38.88 13.05
N ILE A 545 -8.51 38.98 12.16
CA ILE A 545 -9.79 38.27 12.24
C ILE A 545 -9.68 37.03 11.36
N LYS A 546 -9.57 35.85 11.99
CA LYS A 546 -9.31 34.57 11.29
C LYS A 546 -10.33 33.48 11.68
N PRO A 547 -11.61 33.61 11.26
CA PRO A 547 -12.69 32.72 11.75
C PRO A 547 -12.52 31.25 11.35
N TRP A 548 -11.66 30.96 10.37
CA TRP A 548 -11.30 29.59 10.02
C TRP A 548 -10.46 28.91 11.12
N GLU A 549 -9.74 29.64 11.97
CA GLU A 549 -9.00 29.04 13.09
C GLU A 549 -9.94 28.39 14.11
N ASP A 550 -11.04 29.07 14.45
CA ASP A 550 -12.08 28.51 15.32
C ASP A 550 -12.78 27.32 14.65
N GLY A 551 -12.97 27.40 13.33
CA GLY A 551 -13.48 26.27 12.54
C GLY A 551 -12.56 25.04 12.58
N ILE A 552 -11.24 25.25 12.55
CA ILE A 552 -10.25 24.17 12.69
C ILE A 552 -10.36 23.56 14.09
N ASP A 553 -10.39 24.40 15.12
CA ASP A 553 -10.49 23.94 16.51
C ASP A 553 -11.78 23.13 16.74
N ALA A 554 -12.91 23.58 16.17
CA ALA A 554 -14.17 22.84 16.24
C ALA A 554 -14.09 21.46 15.58
N ILE A 555 -13.45 21.34 14.41
CA ILE A 555 -13.27 20.04 13.73
C ILE A 555 -12.35 19.13 14.53
N VAL A 556 -11.27 19.66 15.13
CA VAL A 556 -10.33 18.90 15.97
C VAL A 556 -11.01 18.44 17.28
N VAL A 557 -11.88 19.27 17.86
CA VAL A 557 -12.70 18.91 19.02
C VAL A 557 -13.69 17.79 18.65
N ALA A 558 -14.31 17.87 17.47
CA ALA A 558 -15.22 16.83 16.98
C ALA A 558 -14.48 15.50 16.72
N SER A 559 -13.22 15.55 16.28
CA SER A 559 -12.36 14.36 16.19
C SER A 559 -10.88 14.71 16.24
N GLN A 560 -10.18 14.15 17.24
CA GLN A 560 -8.74 14.35 17.41
C GLN A 560 -7.89 13.75 16.29
N LEU A 561 -8.47 12.97 15.37
CA LEU A 561 -7.78 12.52 14.17
C LEU A 561 -7.38 13.67 13.25
N PHE A 562 -8.06 14.82 13.35
CA PHE A 562 -7.76 16.03 12.62
C PHE A 562 -6.72 16.92 13.30
N ALA A 563 -6.15 16.50 14.43
CA ALA A 563 -5.14 17.28 15.14
C ALA A 563 -3.91 17.56 14.27
N ARG A 564 -3.33 18.73 14.48
CA ARG A 564 -2.13 19.19 13.76
C ARG A 564 -0.91 18.30 14.10
N PRO A 565 -0.18 17.78 13.10
CA PRO A 565 1.11 17.14 13.32
C PRO A 565 2.17 18.08 13.91
N ASP A 566 3.23 17.50 14.46
CA ASP A 566 4.38 18.25 14.97
C ASP A 566 5.13 18.98 13.85
N ASP A 567 5.66 20.18 14.12
CA ASP A 567 6.44 20.97 13.17
C ASP A 567 7.69 20.23 12.66
N ALA A 568 8.24 19.30 13.44
CA ALA A 568 9.37 18.46 13.02
C ALA A 568 9.02 17.51 11.86
N MET A 569 7.72 17.29 11.61
CA MET A 569 7.23 16.48 10.48
C MET A 569 6.98 17.33 9.22
N ASP A 570 7.20 18.64 9.28
CA ASP A 570 7.21 19.53 8.11
C ASP A 570 8.63 19.60 7.53
N VAL A 571 8.92 18.69 6.59
CA VAL A 571 10.26 18.54 6.00
C VAL A 571 10.19 18.66 4.47
N LEU A 572 10.82 19.70 3.95
CA LEU A 572 10.95 19.94 2.50
C LEU A 572 12.22 19.32 1.93
N HIS A 573 12.13 18.65 0.78
CA HIS A 573 13.28 18.09 0.06
C HIS A 573 13.47 18.70 -1.34
N ASP A 574 14.74 18.80 -1.77
CA ASP A 574 15.13 19.13 -3.13
C ASP A 574 15.04 17.90 -4.08
N ALA A 575 15.40 18.11 -5.34
CA ALA A 575 15.41 17.04 -6.35
C ALA A 575 16.43 15.92 -6.12
N ASP A 576 17.49 16.20 -5.34
CA ASP A 576 18.50 15.22 -4.94
C ASP A 576 18.12 14.49 -3.64
N GLY A 577 16.97 14.84 -3.04
CA GLY A 577 16.49 14.30 -1.76
C GLY A 577 17.15 14.93 -0.53
N ARG A 578 17.83 16.07 -0.67
CA ARG A 578 18.39 16.81 0.47
C ARG A 578 17.31 17.65 1.13
N VAL A 579 17.36 17.75 2.45
CA VAL A 579 16.47 18.61 3.22
C VAL A 579 16.79 20.08 2.93
N ILE A 580 15.77 20.85 2.58
CA ILE A 580 15.81 22.30 2.43
C ILE A 580 15.19 22.94 3.67
N ALA A 581 15.87 23.89 4.28
CA ALA A 581 15.29 24.68 5.36
C ALA A 581 14.20 25.62 4.81
N HIS A 582 13.09 25.73 5.55
CA HIS A 582 12.11 26.78 5.30
C HIS A 582 12.74 28.17 5.48
N PRO A 583 12.37 29.18 4.66
CA PRO A 583 12.92 30.52 4.76
C PRO A 583 12.55 31.18 6.10
N THR A 584 13.46 31.99 6.64
CA THR A 584 13.20 32.79 7.85
C THR A 584 11.99 33.71 7.64
N GLY A 585 11.09 33.80 8.62
CA GLY A 585 9.86 34.57 8.51
C GLY A 585 8.67 33.79 7.92
N SER A 586 8.84 32.49 7.64
CA SER A 586 7.78 31.58 7.20
C SER A 586 7.28 30.66 8.32
N GLU A 587 7.52 31.00 9.58
CA GLU A 587 7.02 30.27 10.74
C GLU A 587 5.49 30.35 10.81
N ARG A 588 4.85 29.26 11.28
CA ARG A 588 3.39 29.13 11.33
C ARG A 588 2.82 29.20 12.74
N ASN A 589 3.66 29.06 13.78
CA ASN A 589 3.26 29.13 15.19
C ASN A 589 2.00 28.29 15.52
N GLY A 590 1.88 27.11 14.91
CA GLY A 590 0.74 26.21 15.13
C GLY A 590 -0.51 26.48 14.30
N ARG A 591 -0.56 27.56 13.49
CA ARG A 591 -1.73 27.95 12.68
C ARG A 591 -1.42 27.97 11.17
N PRO A 592 -2.39 27.66 10.30
CA PRO A 592 -2.15 27.64 8.85
C PRO A 592 -2.07 29.06 8.28
N LYS A 593 -1.28 29.25 7.21
CA LYS A 593 -1.35 30.47 6.39
C LYS A 593 -2.36 30.27 5.25
N VAL A 594 -3.11 31.32 4.91
CA VAL A 594 -4.01 31.32 3.75
C VAL A 594 -3.28 31.96 2.56
N LEU A 595 -3.23 31.23 1.44
CA LEU A 595 -2.46 31.62 0.25
C LEU A 595 -3.33 31.52 -1.01
N GLY A 596 -3.53 32.64 -1.71
CA GLY A 596 -4.20 32.65 -3.01
C GLY A 596 -3.20 32.43 -4.14
N GLY A 597 -3.49 31.51 -5.07
CA GLY A 597 -2.63 31.28 -6.23
C GLY A 597 -3.24 30.36 -7.28
N ALA A 598 -2.45 30.05 -8.31
CA ALA A 598 -2.83 29.04 -9.27
C ALA A 598 -2.84 27.64 -8.63
N VAL A 599 -3.82 26.82 -9.00
CA VAL A 599 -3.86 25.40 -8.63
C VAL A 599 -3.67 24.57 -9.88
N ALA A 600 -2.60 23.79 -9.93
CA ALA A 600 -2.34 22.89 -11.04
C ALA A 600 -3.09 21.57 -10.82
N THR A 601 -3.67 21.03 -11.87
CA THR A 601 -4.51 19.82 -11.84
C THR A 601 -4.12 18.85 -12.96
N ALA A 602 -4.17 17.55 -12.70
CA ALA A 602 -3.96 16.50 -13.70
C ALA A 602 -4.48 15.15 -13.19
N ASP A 603 -4.73 14.20 -14.10
CA ASP A 603 -4.97 12.78 -13.77
C ASP A 603 -3.65 12.04 -13.41
N ILE A 604 -2.69 12.75 -12.81
CA ILE A 604 -1.36 12.26 -12.45
C ILE A 604 -1.05 12.61 -11.00
N LEU A 605 -0.79 11.59 -10.19
CA LEU A 605 -0.29 11.78 -8.82
C LEU A 605 1.19 12.19 -8.86
N LEU A 606 1.48 13.47 -8.66
CA LEU A 606 2.85 13.99 -8.76
C LEU A 606 3.72 13.55 -7.57
N LYS A 607 4.92 13.06 -7.89
CA LYS A 607 6.02 12.69 -6.97
C LYS A 607 7.38 13.14 -7.54
N ASN A 608 7.40 14.30 -8.19
CA ASN A 608 8.59 14.84 -8.83
C ASN A 608 8.79 16.31 -8.43
N PRO A 609 9.77 16.61 -7.56
CA PRO A 609 10.06 17.97 -7.13
C PRO A 609 10.48 18.89 -8.29
N VAL A 610 11.15 18.35 -9.32
CA VAL A 610 11.55 19.13 -10.50
C VAL A 610 10.32 19.65 -11.25
N THR A 611 9.38 18.76 -11.57
CA THR A 611 8.14 19.15 -12.26
C THR A 611 7.28 20.07 -11.40
N ARG A 612 7.21 19.84 -10.08
CA ARG A 612 6.53 20.75 -9.14
C ARG A 612 7.13 22.15 -9.20
N ASP A 613 8.46 22.25 -9.13
CA ASP A 613 9.16 23.53 -9.15
C ASP A 613 9.02 24.22 -10.52
N GLU A 614 9.04 23.47 -11.63
CA GLU A 614 8.72 23.99 -12.96
C GLU A 614 7.30 24.55 -13.05
N LEU A 615 6.30 23.88 -12.45
CA LEU A 615 4.91 24.36 -12.40
C LEU A 615 4.79 25.63 -11.53
N ARG A 616 5.50 25.69 -10.41
CA ARG A 616 5.63 26.90 -9.59
C ARG A 616 6.22 28.05 -10.41
N ASP A 617 7.35 27.83 -11.07
CA ASP A 617 8.09 28.89 -11.73
C ASP A 617 7.40 29.38 -13.02
N THR A 618 6.79 28.46 -13.77
CA THR A 618 6.12 28.76 -15.04
C THR A 618 4.73 29.35 -14.83
N TYR A 619 3.96 28.77 -13.90
CA TYR A 619 2.54 29.07 -13.75
C TYR A 619 2.17 29.72 -12.41
N ARG A 620 3.16 29.95 -11.54
CA ARG A 620 2.93 30.43 -10.16
C ARG A 620 1.96 29.52 -9.40
N ALA A 621 2.02 28.23 -9.69
CA ALA A 621 1.23 27.22 -9.00
C ALA A 621 1.65 27.16 -7.53
N LYS A 622 0.68 27.19 -6.62
CA LYS A 622 0.88 27.04 -5.16
C LYS A 622 0.48 25.66 -4.66
N ALA A 623 -0.41 24.98 -5.37
CA ALA A 623 -0.87 23.63 -5.06
C ALA A 623 -1.05 22.79 -6.33
N ILE A 624 -0.94 21.48 -6.15
CA ILE A 624 -1.10 20.46 -7.19
C ILE A 624 -2.07 19.39 -6.69
N GLU A 625 -3.15 19.15 -7.44
CA GLU A 625 -4.22 18.21 -7.13
C GLU A 625 -4.71 17.48 -8.40
N MET A 626 -5.79 16.70 -8.31
CA MET A 626 -6.19 15.77 -9.38
C MET A 626 -7.64 15.86 -9.84
N GLU A 627 -8.43 16.86 -9.40
CA GLU A 627 -9.89 16.85 -9.63
C GLU A 627 -10.45 18.15 -10.22
N ALA A 628 -9.82 19.29 -9.95
CA ALA A 628 -10.37 20.60 -10.28
C ALA A 628 -10.59 20.79 -11.79
N GLY A 629 -9.77 20.16 -12.64
CA GLY A 629 -9.90 20.19 -14.10
C GLY A 629 -11.23 19.61 -14.58
N GLY A 630 -11.63 18.47 -14.01
CA GLY A 630 -12.94 17.87 -14.28
C GLY A 630 -14.10 18.73 -13.83
N MET A 631 -14.01 19.23 -12.59
CA MET A 631 -15.08 20.05 -12.01
C MET A 631 -15.27 21.37 -12.75
N GLN A 632 -14.19 22.05 -13.15
CA GLN A 632 -14.31 23.30 -13.89
C GLN A 632 -15.03 23.10 -15.24
N ASN A 633 -14.79 21.96 -15.90
CA ASN A 633 -15.43 21.63 -17.16
C ASN A 633 -16.94 21.40 -16.98
N ALA A 634 -17.34 20.72 -15.90
CA ALA A 634 -18.75 20.57 -15.54
C ALA A 634 -19.41 21.91 -15.18
N ALA A 635 -18.73 22.75 -14.38
CA ALA A 635 -19.22 24.08 -14.02
C ALA A 635 -19.40 24.97 -15.24
N TRP A 636 -18.40 25.01 -16.13
CA TRP A 636 -18.42 25.78 -17.37
C TRP A 636 -19.61 25.39 -18.26
N ALA A 637 -19.84 24.10 -18.46
CA ALA A 637 -20.95 23.59 -19.27
C ALA A 637 -22.34 23.97 -18.72
N HIS A 638 -22.43 24.32 -17.44
CA HIS A 638 -23.66 24.72 -16.75
C HIS A 638 -23.68 26.21 -16.37
N GLU A 639 -22.73 27.01 -16.87
CA GLU A 639 -22.60 28.45 -16.57
C GLU A 639 -22.55 28.74 -15.06
N ARG A 640 -21.86 27.86 -14.31
CA ARG A 640 -21.65 27.98 -12.86
C ARG A 640 -20.22 28.38 -12.56
N SER A 641 -20.03 28.98 -11.39
CA SER A 641 -18.68 29.34 -10.93
C SER A 641 -18.03 28.20 -10.16
N VAL A 642 -16.70 28.11 -10.25
CA VAL A 642 -15.89 27.12 -9.54
C VAL A 642 -14.80 27.82 -8.74
N MET A 643 -14.47 27.28 -7.58
CA MET A 643 -13.33 27.65 -6.77
C MET A 643 -12.70 26.39 -6.17
N VAL A 644 -11.39 26.42 -5.95
CA VAL A 644 -10.65 25.35 -5.29
C VAL A 644 -10.15 25.84 -3.94
N VAL A 645 -10.30 25.01 -2.91
CA VAL A 645 -9.75 25.20 -1.57
C VAL A 645 -9.05 23.91 -1.17
N ARG A 646 -7.73 23.99 -0.93
CA ARG A 646 -6.89 22.84 -0.63
C ARG A 646 -6.06 23.07 0.63
N GLY A 647 -6.04 22.07 1.51
CA GLY A 647 -5.06 21.98 2.58
C GLY A 647 -3.82 21.24 2.09
N ILE A 648 -2.64 21.71 2.47
CA ILE A 648 -1.40 21.13 1.96
C ILE A 648 -0.97 19.92 2.80
N CYS A 649 -0.88 18.75 2.17
CA CYS A 649 -0.57 17.48 2.85
C CYS A 649 0.79 16.88 2.51
N ASP A 650 1.41 17.30 1.40
CA ASP A 650 2.75 16.90 1.01
C ASP A 650 3.40 17.94 0.08
N TYR A 651 4.65 17.73 -0.33
CA TYR A 651 5.37 18.62 -1.25
C TYR A 651 5.56 18.02 -2.65
N CYS A 652 4.73 17.07 -3.11
CA CYS A 652 4.88 16.42 -4.41
C CYS A 652 6.27 15.82 -4.67
N ASP A 653 7.02 15.44 -3.62
CA ASP A 653 8.36 14.87 -3.73
C ASP A 653 8.36 13.35 -3.47
N ALA A 654 9.56 12.75 -3.50
CA ALA A 654 9.75 11.32 -3.31
C ALA A 654 9.45 10.85 -1.87
N ASN A 655 9.49 11.76 -0.88
CA ASN A 655 9.34 11.48 0.54
C ASN A 655 7.90 11.69 1.04
N LYS A 656 6.95 11.97 0.13
CA LYS A 656 5.56 12.18 0.52
C LYS A 656 4.97 10.98 1.28
N ASN A 657 4.21 11.31 2.31
CA ASN A 657 3.53 10.38 3.21
C ASN A 657 2.13 10.91 3.57
N ASP A 658 1.38 10.16 4.38
CA ASP A 658 -0.02 10.48 4.66
C ASP A 658 -0.24 11.23 6.00
N VAL A 659 0.84 11.61 6.71
CA VAL A 659 0.78 12.16 8.09
C VAL A 659 -0.06 13.43 8.17
N TRP A 660 0.08 14.33 7.20
CA TRP A 660 -0.60 15.63 7.20
C TRP A 660 -2.00 15.60 6.60
N GLN A 661 -2.45 14.48 6.01
CA GLN A 661 -3.68 14.45 5.22
C GLN A 661 -4.95 14.73 6.04
N MET A 662 -5.01 14.29 7.29
CA MET A 662 -6.18 14.59 8.15
C MET A 662 -6.22 16.08 8.48
N TYR A 663 -5.16 16.64 9.05
CA TYR A 663 -5.10 18.07 9.36
C TYR A 663 -5.31 18.96 8.13
N ALA A 664 -4.71 18.61 6.99
CA ALA A 664 -4.91 19.30 5.71
C ALA A 664 -6.40 19.30 5.28
N ALA A 665 -7.11 18.18 5.44
CA ALA A 665 -8.54 18.12 5.17
C ALA A 665 -9.34 19.04 6.11
N ALA A 666 -8.98 19.10 7.40
CA ALA A 666 -9.64 19.95 8.38
C ALA A 666 -9.47 21.44 8.09
N VAL A 667 -8.24 21.90 7.79
CA VAL A 667 -8.01 23.32 7.46
C VAL A 667 -8.74 23.74 6.18
N ALA A 668 -8.81 22.86 5.17
CA ALA A 668 -9.56 23.12 3.94
C ALA A 668 -11.06 23.22 4.20
N ALA A 669 -11.62 22.30 5.02
CA ALA A 669 -13.03 22.28 5.37
C ALA A 669 -13.43 23.49 6.22
N ALA A 670 -12.60 23.87 7.20
CA ALA A 670 -12.83 25.03 8.04
C ALA A 670 -12.82 26.33 7.22
N PHE A 671 -11.84 26.50 6.32
CA PHE A 671 -11.80 27.66 5.44
C PHE A 671 -12.97 27.68 4.45
N THR A 672 -13.34 26.53 3.89
CA THR A 672 -14.51 26.41 3.02
C THR A 672 -15.79 26.82 3.74
N ARG A 673 -15.96 26.40 4.99
CA ARG A 673 -17.09 26.82 5.83
C ARG A 673 -17.11 28.34 6.01
N THR A 674 -15.98 28.94 6.41
CA THR A 674 -15.87 30.39 6.58
C THR A 674 -16.21 31.13 5.29
N LEU A 675 -15.64 30.70 4.16
CA LEU A 675 -15.93 31.25 2.84
C LEU A 675 -17.43 31.23 2.50
N VAL A 676 -18.11 30.11 2.79
CA VAL A 676 -19.55 29.98 2.52
C VAL A 676 -20.39 30.86 3.45
N LEU A 677 -20.03 30.95 4.74
CA LEU A 677 -20.72 31.83 5.70
C LEU A 677 -20.60 33.31 5.31
N SER A 678 -19.44 33.71 4.79
CA SER A 678 -19.16 35.08 4.32
C SER A 678 -19.84 35.44 2.99
N LEU A 679 -20.50 34.50 2.30
CA LEU A 679 -21.31 34.83 1.14
C LEU A 679 -22.48 35.75 1.54
N PRO A 680 -22.83 36.77 0.73
CA PRO A 680 -23.97 37.65 1.02
C PRO A 680 -25.30 36.89 1.13
N GLN A 681 -26.18 37.31 2.05
CA GLN A 681 -27.49 36.67 2.25
C GLN A 681 -28.37 36.76 1.01
N GLU A 682 -28.22 37.82 0.23
CA GLU A 682 -28.96 38.09 -1.00
C GLU A 682 -28.68 37.08 -2.11
N TRP A 683 -27.62 36.27 -1.97
CA TRP A 683 -27.30 35.19 -2.93
C TRP A 683 -28.05 33.90 -2.60
N PHE A 684 -28.62 33.81 -1.40
CA PHE A 684 -29.45 32.69 -0.97
C PHE A 684 -30.93 33.07 -1.07
N PRO A 685 -31.81 32.13 -1.43
CA PRO A 685 -33.23 32.41 -1.48
C PRO A 685 -33.74 32.66 -0.06
N THR A 686 -34.58 33.68 0.10
CA THR A 686 -35.31 33.91 1.35
C THR A 686 -36.28 32.76 1.55
N ALA A 687 -36.32 32.18 2.76
CA ALA A 687 -37.40 31.26 3.12
C ALA A 687 -38.74 32.01 2.94
N ALA A 688 -39.65 31.43 2.15
CA ALA A 688 -40.96 32.01 1.87
C ALA A 688 -41.88 31.95 3.10
#